data_AF-A0A497CTG9-F1
#
_entry.id   AF-A0A497CTG9-F1
#
_cell.length_a   1.000
_cell.length_b   1.000
_cell.length_c   1.000
_cell.angle_alpha   90.00
_cell.angle_beta   90.00
_cell.angle_gamma   90.00
#
_symmetry.space_group_name_H-M   'P 1'
#
loop_
_entity.id
_entity.type
_entity.pdbx_description
1 polymer ?
#
loop_
_entity_poly.entity_id
_entity_poly.type
_entity_poly.pdbx_seq_one_letter_code
_entity_poly.pdbx_strand_id
1 'polypeptide(L)'
;MKKTLHILFVLLVCQAIVAQTITVKQDSTGDYIHIQDAIDSAQDGDTVLVWPGSYYENLIINDISIVLGSLTLTTQDKQYNTQTIIDGSADSATCVVIVYCDDFVELNGFTICNGWGHWGSLPKGGGVFFKYVTDGSVKNCIIKDNVTSLSGGGIDITRSNVYLSATNIYNNHAYCSSGGVYVENGRLDFDSISRCNIYLNFSAIGSDIAQFDPSGENPPVQVIVDTFTVQTPDYYYLMDGNNMGEALSYDILHSKIETVKQDLYVSPNGNNSNSGLSPAEPLKDIYFALLKMETDTISPDTIHISNGIYSLNDGEMYPLSLKRDVSLKGTNRDSTILDANNTIYLLNGIEKANNYSIKDLTLTNGNGNLHTYFRTGAFRLWDNKNVLFENLKVTENKARYISGGAVVHCNNARFINVEFSHNIGGNPLRLTNGFDQYFDTIYVNDCQFTENLPDSSVPNEGLGGDVVLIGQTWSDAPNKLTAFFTNCLFANNRARLLENGGGGAAAFHAAYSSQAYLINCTFSENVAESPTSVSIGVTYGSNMHIYNSILYANEPIEIGVGGEEEYPCSLNIYNSLIDGGEEGVKYISDYNTVFYDTETNIDEDPLFLGEWEHPYQIDNGSPCIDAGTINLPDFIEIPEFDLAGNPRIVGGSIDIGAYEWNPTVDVDEADKVLLDKLLQVFPNPAENIVNLSVNPGEEQKIVIYDMAGQVVLEKTVSQASLSIDISIWKQGLYLFTLSEGGRMVQSEKVLVR
;
A
#
# COMPACT_ATOMS: atom_id res chain seq x y z
N MET A 1 -31.69 3.73 -95.89
CA MET A 1 -30.54 3.26 -95.10
C MET A 1 -31.00 2.96 -93.68
N LYS A 2 -30.51 1.84 -93.16
CA LYS A 2 -30.79 1.15 -91.89
C LYS A 2 -31.22 2.04 -90.70
N LYS A 3 -32.17 1.53 -89.90
CA LYS A 3 -31.96 1.21 -88.47
C LYS A 3 -33.09 0.31 -87.94
N THR A 4 -32.68 -0.88 -87.54
CA THR A 4 -33.40 -1.88 -86.72
C THR A 4 -32.66 -1.98 -85.38
N LEU A 5 -33.26 -2.66 -84.39
CA LEU A 5 -32.72 -3.15 -83.10
C LEU A 5 -32.94 -2.20 -81.91
N HIS A 6 -33.94 -2.42 -81.05
CA HIS A 6 -34.27 -3.49 -80.08
C HIS A 6 -34.04 -2.95 -78.66
N ILE A 7 -35.13 -2.99 -77.89
CA ILE A 7 -35.21 -2.68 -76.47
C ILE A 7 -34.59 -3.85 -75.70
N LEU A 8 -33.56 -3.58 -74.89
CA LEU A 8 -33.02 -4.51 -73.90
C LEU A 8 -33.53 -4.07 -72.52
N PHE A 9 -34.27 -4.97 -71.88
CA PHE A 9 -34.83 -4.83 -70.54
C PHE A 9 -33.69 -5.08 -69.53
N VAL A 10 -33.31 -4.08 -68.74
CA VAL A 10 -32.43 -4.25 -67.57
C VAL A 10 -33.31 -4.22 -66.34
N LEU A 11 -33.60 -5.41 -65.80
CA LEU A 11 -34.21 -5.60 -64.49
C LEU A 11 -33.15 -5.27 -63.44
N LEU A 12 -33.19 -4.05 -62.90
CA LEU A 12 -32.46 -3.68 -61.69
C LEU A 12 -33.22 -4.32 -60.52
N VAL A 13 -32.79 -5.50 -60.08
CA VAL A 13 -33.28 -6.08 -58.82
C VAL A 13 -32.63 -5.27 -57.70
N CYS A 14 -33.37 -4.29 -57.14
CA CYS A 14 -33.10 -3.84 -55.78
C CYS A 14 -33.33 -5.06 -54.87
N GLN A 15 -32.27 -5.74 -54.48
CA GLN A 15 -32.36 -6.60 -53.31
C GLN A 15 -32.61 -5.67 -52.13
N ALA A 16 -33.80 -5.79 -51.54
CA ALA A 16 -34.03 -5.23 -50.22
C ALA A 16 -33.04 -5.95 -49.28
N ILE A 17 -32.13 -5.19 -48.68
CA ILE A 17 -31.28 -5.68 -47.59
C ILE A 17 -32.25 -5.90 -46.43
N VAL A 18 -32.66 -7.15 -46.23
CA VAL A 18 -33.49 -7.56 -45.10
C VAL A 18 -32.54 -8.20 -44.11
N ALA A 19 -32.57 -7.72 -42.87
CA ALA A 19 -31.90 -8.35 -41.74
C ALA A 19 -32.12 -9.86 -41.75
N GLN A 20 -31.05 -10.64 -41.82
CA GLN A 20 -31.08 -12.09 -41.79
C GLN A 20 -30.73 -12.62 -40.39
N THR A 21 -31.15 -13.85 -40.11
CA THR A 21 -30.68 -14.60 -38.95
C THR A 21 -29.61 -15.58 -39.40
N ILE A 22 -28.38 -15.39 -38.90
CA ILE A 22 -27.23 -16.25 -39.12
C ILE A 22 -27.12 -17.19 -37.92
N THR A 23 -27.08 -18.50 -38.15
CA THR A 23 -27.11 -19.49 -37.07
C THR A 23 -25.73 -20.08 -36.79
N VAL A 24 -25.35 -20.13 -35.51
CA VAL A 24 -24.10 -20.75 -35.05
C VAL A 24 -24.40 -22.01 -34.25
N LYS A 25 -23.92 -23.17 -34.71
CA LYS A 25 -24.11 -24.47 -34.06
C LYS A 25 -22.87 -25.34 -34.20
N GLN A 26 -22.26 -25.75 -33.08
CA GLN A 26 -21.06 -26.59 -33.07
C GLN A 26 -21.27 -28.00 -33.68
N ASP A 27 -22.52 -28.44 -33.87
CA ASP A 27 -22.87 -29.72 -34.51
C ASP A 27 -22.88 -29.67 -36.06
N SER A 28 -22.48 -28.54 -36.65
CA SER A 28 -22.47 -28.30 -38.11
C SER A 28 -23.85 -28.31 -38.79
N THR A 29 -24.95 -28.16 -38.02
CA THR A 29 -26.31 -28.00 -38.57
C THR A 29 -26.77 -26.54 -38.68
N GLY A 30 -25.89 -25.59 -38.33
CA GLY A 30 -26.07 -24.15 -38.52
C GLY A 30 -25.31 -23.64 -39.75
N ASP A 31 -25.35 -22.33 -39.96
CA ASP A 31 -24.59 -21.67 -41.03
C ASP A 31 -23.08 -21.65 -40.71
N TYR A 32 -22.73 -21.50 -39.43
CA TYR A 32 -21.36 -21.50 -38.91
C TYR A 32 -21.21 -22.36 -37.65
N ILE A 33 -19.96 -22.71 -37.31
CA ILE A 33 -19.61 -23.43 -36.07
C ILE A 33 -18.88 -22.54 -35.04
N HIS A 34 -18.27 -21.44 -35.51
CA HIS A 34 -17.61 -20.41 -34.71
C HIS A 34 -18.44 -19.14 -34.72
N ILE A 35 -18.42 -18.39 -33.62
CA ILE A 35 -19.19 -17.16 -33.50
C ILE A 35 -18.53 -16.06 -34.34
N GLN A 36 -17.20 -15.94 -34.32
CA GLN A 36 -16.51 -14.91 -35.08
C GLN A 36 -16.75 -15.02 -36.59
N ASP A 37 -16.75 -16.24 -37.16
CA ASP A 37 -17.04 -16.45 -38.58
C ASP A 37 -18.43 -15.94 -38.97
N ALA A 38 -19.41 -16.10 -38.07
CA ALA A 38 -20.76 -15.59 -38.30
C ALA A 38 -20.82 -14.06 -38.24
N ILE A 39 -20.11 -13.44 -37.27
CA ILE A 39 -19.98 -11.99 -37.16
C ILE A 39 -19.33 -11.42 -38.43
N ASP A 40 -18.22 -12.02 -38.89
CA ASP A 40 -17.48 -11.58 -40.08
C ASP A 40 -18.31 -11.63 -41.36
N SER A 41 -19.36 -12.47 -41.39
CA SER A 41 -20.27 -12.61 -42.52
C SER A 41 -21.53 -11.75 -42.45
N ALA A 42 -21.79 -11.15 -41.28
CA ALA A 42 -23.00 -10.39 -41.01
C ALA A 42 -23.00 -9.04 -41.73
N GLN A 43 -24.19 -8.46 -41.86
CA GLN A 43 -24.42 -7.08 -42.31
C GLN A 43 -25.24 -6.31 -41.27
N ASP A 44 -25.29 -4.99 -41.41
CA ASP A 44 -26.10 -4.15 -40.52
C ASP A 44 -27.55 -4.62 -40.45
N GLY A 45 -28.03 -4.76 -39.21
CA GLY A 45 -29.36 -5.26 -38.86
C GLY A 45 -29.44 -6.77 -38.66
N ASP A 46 -28.40 -7.55 -39.00
CA ASP A 46 -28.43 -9.01 -38.87
C ASP A 46 -28.48 -9.48 -37.41
N THR A 47 -29.00 -10.69 -37.23
CA THR A 47 -28.98 -11.40 -35.95
C THR A 47 -28.07 -12.62 -36.06
N VAL A 48 -27.02 -12.67 -35.24
CA VAL A 48 -26.21 -13.88 -35.03
C VAL A 48 -26.81 -14.66 -33.86
N LEU A 49 -27.49 -15.77 -34.16
CA LEU A 49 -28.18 -16.62 -33.19
C LEU A 49 -27.36 -17.87 -32.85
N VAL A 50 -26.92 -17.97 -31.61
CA VAL A 50 -25.95 -18.97 -31.15
C VAL A 50 -26.63 -20.07 -30.32
N TRP A 51 -26.39 -21.33 -30.69
CA TRP A 51 -26.89 -22.49 -29.96
C TRP A 51 -26.05 -22.80 -28.72
N PRO A 52 -26.62 -23.53 -27.73
CA PRO A 52 -25.90 -24.05 -26.57
C PRO A 52 -24.56 -24.69 -26.93
N GLY A 53 -23.53 -24.37 -26.16
CA GLY A 53 -22.16 -24.79 -26.37
C GLY A 53 -21.17 -23.92 -25.61
N SER A 54 -19.92 -24.39 -25.50
CA SER A 54 -18.79 -23.61 -25.02
C SER A 54 -17.93 -23.19 -26.20
N TYR A 55 -17.85 -21.89 -26.43
CA TYR A 55 -17.13 -21.26 -27.51
C TYR A 55 -15.89 -20.60 -26.95
N TYR A 56 -14.72 -21.18 -27.20
CA TYR A 56 -13.42 -20.67 -26.77
C TYR A 56 -12.95 -19.65 -27.80
N GLU A 57 -13.41 -18.41 -27.68
CA GLU A 57 -13.23 -17.36 -28.67
C GLU A 57 -13.10 -15.99 -27.98
N ASN A 58 -12.32 -15.10 -28.60
CA ASN A 58 -12.23 -13.69 -28.24
C ASN A 58 -12.85 -12.89 -29.39
N LEU A 59 -14.09 -12.42 -29.20
CA LEU A 59 -14.92 -11.89 -30.28
C LEU A 59 -14.63 -10.41 -30.55
N ILE A 60 -14.71 -10.01 -31.82
CA ILE A 60 -14.59 -8.62 -32.27
C ILE A 60 -15.80 -8.26 -33.13
N ILE A 61 -16.61 -7.33 -32.64
CA ILE A 61 -17.67 -6.63 -33.36
C ILE A 61 -17.13 -5.23 -33.65
N ASN A 62 -16.81 -4.95 -34.91
CA ASN A 62 -16.17 -3.69 -35.31
C ASN A 62 -16.90 -3.09 -36.50
N ASP A 63 -17.39 -1.85 -36.35
CA ASP A 63 -18.01 -1.09 -37.45
C ASP A 63 -19.19 -1.83 -38.11
N ILE A 64 -20.01 -2.48 -37.28
CA ILE A 64 -21.21 -3.21 -37.72
C ILE A 64 -22.30 -3.20 -36.64
N SER A 65 -23.56 -3.10 -37.07
CA SER A 65 -24.73 -3.00 -36.19
C SER A 65 -25.49 -4.33 -36.18
N ILE A 66 -25.31 -5.17 -35.15
CA ILE A 66 -25.89 -6.52 -35.09
C ILE A 66 -26.52 -6.84 -33.73
N VAL A 67 -27.41 -7.83 -33.74
CA VAL A 67 -27.85 -8.51 -32.52
C VAL A 67 -27.11 -9.84 -32.42
N LEU A 68 -26.22 -9.98 -31.44
CA LEU A 68 -25.60 -11.25 -31.08
C LEU A 68 -26.37 -11.82 -29.88
N GLY A 69 -27.01 -12.97 -30.06
CA GLY A 69 -27.87 -13.56 -29.02
C GLY A 69 -27.82 -15.07 -28.96
N SER A 70 -28.00 -15.64 -27.77
CA SER A 70 -28.31 -17.06 -27.64
C SER A 70 -29.79 -17.34 -27.89
N LEU A 71 -30.21 -18.59 -27.73
CA LEU A 71 -31.62 -18.97 -27.77
C LEU A 71 -32.49 -18.26 -26.71
N THR A 72 -31.90 -17.60 -25.72
CA THR A 72 -32.64 -16.70 -24.80
C THR A 72 -33.42 -15.64 -25.58
N LEU A 73 -32.83 -15.09 -26.65
CA LEU A 73 -33.40 -14.03 -27.47
C LEU A 73 -34.75 -14.40 -28.08
N THR A 74 -34.89 -15.65 -28.56
CA THR A 74 -36.09 -16.10 -29.31
C THR A 74 -37.06 -16.90 -28.45
N THR A 75 -36.59 -17.53 -27.37
CA THR A 75 -37.42 -18.40 -26.52
C THR A 75 -37.85 -17.74 -25.21
N GLN A 76 -37.14 -16.68 -24.79
CA GLN A 76 -37.25 -16.07 -23.46
C GLN A 76 -36.90 -17.01 -22.30
N ASP A 77 -36.41 -18.22 -22.58
CA ASP A 77 -35.93 -19.14 -21.57
C ASP A 77 -34.53 -18.73 -21.12
N LYS A 78 -34.44 -18.23 -19.89
CA LYS A 78 -33.18 -17.76 -19.30
C LYS A 78 -32.17 -18.88 -19.09
N GLN A 79 -32.54 -20.16 -19.11
CA GLN A 79 -31.58 -21.25 -18.94
C GLN A 79 -30.48 -21.24 -20.02
N TYR A 80 -30.78 -20.72 -21.20
CA TYR A 80 -29.82 -20.66 -22.30
C TYR A 80 -28.61 -19.75 -22.00
N ASN A 81 -28.73 -18.78 -21.10
CA ASN A 81 -27.57 -17.96 -20.72
C ASN A 81 -26.48 -18.72 -19.96
N THR A 82 -26.82 -19.82 -19.30
CA THR A 82 -25.84 -20.73 -18.67
C THR A 82 -25.33 -21.82 -19.61
N GLN A 83 -26.01 -22.03 -20.75
CA GLN A 83 -25.70 -23.11 -21.69
C GLN A 83 -24.95 -22.63 -22.93
N THR A 84 -24.99 -21.33 -23.23
CA THR A 84 -24.22 -20.71 -24.32
C THR A 84 -23.12 -19.85 -23.70
N ILE A 85 -21.91 -20.39 -23.69
CA ILE A 85 -20.75 -19.82 -22.99
C ILE A 85 -19.76 -19.30 -24.02
N ILE A 86 -19.39 -18.03 -23.91
CA ILE A 86 -18.25 -17.42 -24.59
C ILE A 86 -17.12 -17.39 -23.55
N ASP A 87 -16.11 -18.22 -23.78
CA ASP A 87 -14.97 -18.38 -22.90
C ASP A 87 -13.74 -17.73 -23.55
N GLY A 88 -13.29 -16.64 -22.94
CA GLY A 88 -12.18 -15.82 -23.43
C GLY A 88 -10.79 -16.41 -23.18
N SER A 89 -10.67 -17.66 -22.74
CA SER A 89 -9.38 -18.30 -22.42
C SER A 89 -8.55 -18.74 -23.64
N ALA A 90 -9.08 -18.57 -24.86
CA ALA A 90 -8.38 -18.93 -26.10
C ALA A 90 -7.11 -18.09 -26.29
N ASP A 91 -7.22 -16.77 -26.09
CA ASP A 91 -6.12 -15.83 -26.07
C ASP A 91 -6.15 -15.02 -24.78
N SER A 92 -5.00 -14.55 -24.27
CA SER A 92 -4.94 -13.62 -23.12
C SER A 92 -5.45 -12.22 -23.50
N ALA A 93 -6.73 -12.13 -23.89
CA ALA A 93 -7.41 -10.96 -24.43
C ALA A 93 -8.84 -10.84 -23.86
N THR A 94 -9.46 -9.67 -24.06
CA THR A 94 -10.87 -9.44 -23.73
C THR A 94 -11.77 -10.48 -24.39
N CYS A 95 -12.82 -10.93 -23.71
CA CYS A 95 -13.72 -11.95 -24.26
C CYS A 95 -14.58 -11.41 -25.42
N VAL A 96 -15.17 -10.21 -25.29
CA VAL A 96 -15.96 -9.57 -26.36
C VAL A 96 -15.58 -8.11 -26.51
N VAL A 97 -15.19 -7.71 -27.72
CA VAL A 97 -14.78 -6.35 -28.07
C VAL A 97 -15.81 -5.76 -29.02
N ILE A 98 -16.40 -4.62 -28.67
CA ILE A 98 -17.40 -3.91 -29.46
C ILE A 98 -16.91 -2.48 -29.69
N VAL A 99 -16.55 -2.16 -30.93
CA VAL A 99 -15.86 -0.90 -31.22
C VAL A 99 -16.36 -0.23 -32.49
N TYR A 100 -16.38 1.10 -32.47
CA TYR A 100 -16.70 1.94 -33.63
C TYR A 100 -18.07 1.61 -34.25
N CYS A 101 -19.06 1.30 -33.41
CA CYS A 101 -20.41 0.98 -33.86
C CYS A 101 -21.31 2.22 -33.72
N ASP A 102 -21.65 2.83 -34.84
CA ASP A 102 -22.39 4.11 -34.87
C ASP A 102 -23.90 3.95 -34.63
N ASP A 103 -24.42 2.73 -34.66
CA ASP A 103 -25.82 2.38 -34.42
C ASP A 103 -25.94 1.24 -33.36
N PHE A 104 -27.11 0.62 -33.26
CA PHE A 104 -27.46 -0.35 -32.24
C PHE A 104 -26.68 -1.67 -32.32
N VAL A 105 -26.11 -2.09 -31.17
CA VAL A 105 -25.52 -3.42 -30.98
C VAL A 105 -26.06 -4.06 -29.69
N GLU A 106 -26.48 -5.32 -29.76
CA GLU A 106 -26.97 -6.07 -28.59
C GLU A 106 -26.20 -7.38 -28.35
N LEU A 107 -25.82 -7.62 -27.10
CA LEU A 107 -25.43 -8.91 -26.56
C LEU A 107 -26.56 -9.48 -25.70
N ASN A 108 -27.07 -10.67 -26.03
CA ASN A 108 -28.20 -11.26 -25.31
C ASN A 108 -28.03 -12.72 -24.91
N GLY A 109 -28.03 -13.00 -23.61
CA GLY A 109 -28.20 -14.35 -23.09
C GLY A 109 -26.95 -15.22 -23.17
N PHE A 110 -25.78 -14.70 -22.82
CA PHE A 110 -24.53 -15.47 -22.77
C PHE A 110 -23.96 -15.55 -21.36
N THR A 111 -23.19 -16.60 -21.08
CA THR A 111 -22.14 -16.55 -20.07
C THR A 111 -20.87 -16.06 -20.73
N ILE A 112 -20.24 -15.02 -20.21
CA ILE A 112 -19.00 -14.39 -20.69
C ILE A 112 -17.98 -14.49 -19.56
N CYS A 113 -16.95 -15.31 -19.74
CA CYS A 113 -15.99 -15.61 -18.67
C CYS A 113 -14.57 -15.83 -19.17
N ASN A 114 -13.63 -15.84 -18.23
CA ASN A 114 -12.20 -16.13 -18.44
C ASN A 114 -11.51 -15.21 -19.46
N GLY A 115 -12.08 -14.03 -19.74
CA GLY A 115 -11.41 -13.00 -20.53
C GLY A 115 -10.31 -12.28 -19.73
N TRP A 116 -9.26 -11.84 -20.43
CA TRP A 116 -8.09 -11.19 -19.85
C TRP A 116 -7.71 -9.87 -20.54
N GLY A 117 -7.95 -8.73 -19.90
CA GLY A 117 -7.56 -7.40 -20.42
C GLY A 117 -6.09 -7.05 -20.14
N HIS A 118 -5.31 -6.71 -21.17
CA HIS A 118 -3.87 -6.38 -21.04
C HIS A 118 -3.58 -4.87 -21.15
N TRP A 119 -2.48 -4.46 -20.51
CA TRP A 119 -1.98 -3.09 -20.54
C TRP A 119 -1.15 -2.84 -21.81
N GLY A 120 -1.40 -1.75 -22.53
CA GLY A 120 -0.60 -1.37 -23.70
C GLY A 120 -1.08 -1.96 -25.04
N SER A 121 -2.08 -2.84 -25.04
CA SER A 121 -2.84 -3.25 -26.22
C SER A 121 -4.31 -2.88 -26.04
N LEU A 122 -4.97 -2.36 -27.09
CA LEU A 122 -6.43 -2.47 -27.16
C LEU A 122 -6.75 -3.93 -27.52
N PRO A 123 -7.75 -4.57 -26.90
CA PRO A 123 -8.77 -4.06 -25.94
C PRO A 123 -8.35 -4.04 -24.45
N LYS A 124 -9.04 -3.23 -23.61
CA LYS A 124 -8.68 -2.95 -22.18
C LYS A 124 -9.52 -3.68 -21.10
N GLY A 125 -10.73 -4.13 -21.40
CA GLY A 125 -11.63 -4.80 -20.44
C GLY A 125 -11.33 -6.30 -20.27
N GLY A 126 -11.86 -6.93 -19.22
CA GLY A 126 -11.76 -8.39 -19.07
C GLY A 126 -12.84 -9.12 -19.88
N GLY A 127 -14.11 -8.90 -19.52
CA GLY A 127 -15.27 -9.54 -20.15
C GLY A 127 -15.69 -8.86 -21.45
N VAL A 128 -16.28 -7.67 -21.34
CA VAL A 128 -16.81 -6.92 -22.50
C VAL A 128 -16.19 -5.53 -22.56
N PHE A 129 -15.72 -5.11 -23.74
CA PHE A 129 -15.15 -3.77 -23.95
C PHE A 129 -15.94 -3.01 -25.02
N PHE A 130 -16.54 -1.88 -24.64
CA PHE A 130 -17.20 -0.94 -25.53
C PHE A 130 -16.31 0.28 -25.79
N LYS A 131 -16.08 0.62 -27.06
CA LYS A 131 -15.32 1.83 -27.44
C LYS A 131 -15.93 2.54 -28.64
N TYR A 132 -16.35 3.79 -28.47
CA TYR A 132 -17.03 4.55 -29.53
C TYR A 132 -18.28 3.81 -30.05
N VAL A 133 -19.14 3.40 -29.13
CA VAL A 133 -20.42 2.73 -29.44
C VAL A 133 -21.58 3.66 -29.06
N THR A 134 -22.40 4.00 -30.04
CA THR A 134 -23.50 4.97 -29.86
C THR A 134 -24.62 4.40 -28.99
N ASP A 135 -25.00 3.14 -29.20
CA ASP A 135 -26.10 2.46 -28.49
C ASP A 135 -25.80 0.96 -28.30
N GLY A 136 -25.14 0.63 -27.20
CA GLY A 136 -24.84 -0.75 -26.82
C GLY A 136 -25.86 -1.30 -25.81
N SER A 137 -26.24 -2.56 -25.95
CA SER A 137 -27.12 -3.23 -24.99
C SER A 137 -26.59 -4.59 -24.55
N VAL A 138 -26.64 -4.86 -23.24
CA VAL A 138 -26.27 -6.17 -22.68
C VAL A 138 -27.43 -6.70 -21.85
N LYS A 139 -28.05 -7.78 -22.32
CA LYS A 139 -29.28 -8.33 -21.77
C LYS A 139 -29.16 -9.80 -21.38
N ASN A 140 -29.74 -10.19 -20.26
CA ASN A 140 -29.83 -11.59 -19.81
C ASN A 140 -28.46 -12.30 -19.71
N CYS A 141 -27.35 -11.57 -19.62
CA CYS A 141 -26.01 -12.17 -19.61
C CYS A 141 -25.55 -12.53 -18.19
N ILE A 142 -24.53 -13.37 -18.12
CA ILE A 142 -23.76 -13.68 -16.92
C ILE A 142 -22.30 -13.34 -17.25
N ILE A 143 -21.75 -12.30 -16.62
CA ILE A 143 -20.38 -11.84 -16.84
C ILE A 143 -19.60 -12.09 -15.57
N LYS A 144 -18.70 -13.07 -15.59
CA LYS A 144 -18.01 -13.53 -14.38
C LYS A 144 -16.62 -14.04 -14.64
N ASP A 145 -15.78 -14.04 -13.61
CA ASP A 145 -14.44 -14.61 -13.63
C ASP A 145 -13.58 -14.03 -14.78
N ASN A 146 -13.79 -12.75 -15.11
CA ASN A 146 -12.96 -12.02 -16.06
C ASN A 146 -11.98 -11.12 -15.32
N VAL A 147 -10.79 -10.97 -15.87
CA VAL A 147 -9.69 -10.24 -15.23
C VAL A 147 -9.14 -9.18 -16.17
N THR A 148 -8.72 -8.04 -15.64
CA THR A 148 -7.96 -7.03 -16.40
C THR A 148 -6.84 -6.41 -15.57
N SER A 149 -5.73 -6.13 -16.23
CA SER A 149 -4.63 -5.32 -15.71
C SER A 149 -4.97 -3.84 -15.52
N LEU A 150 -6.12 -3.37 -16.02
CA LEU A 150 -6.51 -1.97 -15.97
C LEU A 150 -7.87 -1.80 -15.28
N SER A 151 -8.91 -1.55 -16.07
CA SER A 151 -10.23 -1.17 -15.56
C SER A 151 -11.33 -1.95 -16.26
N GLY A 152 -12.44 -2.18 -15.56
CA GLY A 152 -13.60 -2.88 -16.11
C GLY A 152 -13.35 -4.37 -16.30
N GLY A 153 -13.15 -5.09 -15.19
CA GLY A 153 -12.98 -6.54 -15.21
C GLY A 153 -14.14 -7.24 -15.91
N GLY A 154 -15.38 -6.90 -15.56
CA GLY A 154 -16.59 -7.38 -16.22
C GLY A 154 -16.88 -6.62 -17.52
N ILE A 155 -17.09 -5.30 -17.42
CA ILE A 155 -17.39 -4.42 -18.55
C ILE A 155 -16.55 -3.13 -18.46
N ASP A 156 -15.90 -2.75 -19.55
CA ASP A 156 -15.30 -1.42 -19.74
C ASP A 156 -16.09 -0.65 -20.82
N ILE A 157 -16.57 0.54 -20.48
CA ILE A 157 -17.34 1.45 -21.31
C ILE A 157 -16.51 2.71 -21.54
N THR A 158 -15.83 2.78 -22.68
CA THR A 158 -15.03 3.95 -23.07
C THR A 158 -15.74 4.74 -24.17
N ARG A 159 -16.11 6.00 -23.92
CA ARG A 159 -16.75 6.89 -24.90
C ARG A 159 -17.93 6.23 -25.62
N SER A 160 -18.78 5.57 -24.85
CA SER A 160 -19.90 4.76 -25.35
C SER A 160 -21.12 4.90 -24.45
N ASN A 161 -22.31 4.60 -24.98
CA ASN A 161 -23.54 4.50 -24.19
C ASN A 161 -23.98 3.04 -24.11
N VAL A 162 -24.20 2.54 -22.90
CA VAL A 162 -24.58 1.13 -22.68
C VAL A 162 -25.80 1.02 -21.78
N TYR A 163 -26.75 0.19 -22.20
CA TYR A 163 -27.93 -0.18 -21.43
C TYR A 163 -27.86 -1.62 -20.91
N LEU A 164 -28.02 -1.81 -19.59
CA LEU A 164 -28.02 -3.11 -18.94
C LEU A 164 -29.43 -3.55 -18.49
N SER A 165 -29.79 -4.80 -18.79
CA SER A 165 -31.07 -5.39 -18.37
C SER A 165 -30.93 -6.88 -18.04
N ALA A 166 -31.43 -7.31 -16.88
CA ALA A 166 -31.43 -8.70 -16.41
C ALA A 166 -30.06 -9.41 -16.47
N THR A 167 -28.96 -8.66 -16.33
CA THR A 167 -27.60 -9.18 -16.44
C THR A 167 -26.97 -9.35 -15.05
N ASN A 168 -26.21 -10.42 -14.86
CA ASN A 168 -25.45 -10.69 -13.64
C ASN A 168 -23.95 -10.41 -13.88
N ILE A 169 -23.32 -9.58 -13.05
CA ILE A 169 -21.90 -9.21 -13.15
C ILE A 169 -21.24 -9.45 -11.79
N TYR A 170 -20.43 -10.50 -11.67
CA TYR A 170 -19.84 -10.87 -10.37
C TYR A 170 -18.51 -11.59 -10.50
N ASN A 171 -17.70 -11.56 -9.45
CA ASN A 171 -16.38 -12.21 -9.39
C ASN A 171 -15.45 -11.79 -10.55
N ASN A 172 -15.59 -10.57 -11.04
CA ASN A 172 -14.66 -10.00 -12.00
C ASN A 172 -13.60 -9.16 -11.27
N HIS A 173 -12.39 -9.10 -11.82
CA HIS A 173 -11.24 -8.49 -11.18
C HIS A 173 -10.59 -7.46 -12.12
N ALA A 174 -10.36 -6.25 -11.63
CA ALA A 174 -9.48 -5.27 -12.25
C ALA A 174 -8.36 -4.84 -11.29
N TYR A 175 -7.09 -4.89 -11.71
CA TYR A 175 -5.98 -4.50 -10.84
C TYR A 175 -5.94 -2.98 -10.52
N CYS A 176 -6.59 -2.13 -11.34
CA CYS A 176 -6.66 -0.68 -11.10
C CYS A 176 -8.07 -0.22 -10.69
N SER A 177 -9.05 -0.22 -11.59
CA SER A 177 -10.35 0.44 -11.33
C SER A 177 -11.56 -0.35 -11.80
N SER A 178 -12.50 -0.60 -10.90
CA SER A 178 -13.72 -1.39 -11.10
C SER A 178 -13.53 -2.79 -11.67
N GLY A 179 -13.66 -3.78 -10.79
CA GLY A 179 -13.80 -5.16 -11.19
C GLY A 179 -15.08 -5.40 -11.96
N GLY A 180 -16.18 -4.73 -11.62
CA GLY A 180 -17.48 -4.93 -12.27
C GLY A 180 -17.63 -4.13 -13.57
N VAL A 181 -18.06 -2.88 -13.48
CA VAL A 181 -18.29 -1.99 -14.63
C VAL A 181 -17.49 -0.69 -14.50
N TYR A 182 -16.67 -0.39 -15.48
CA TYR A 182 -15.92 0.86 -15.58
C TYR A 182 -16.51 1.75 -16.69
N VAL A 183 -16.66 3.04 -16.42
CA VAL A 183 -17.20 4.02 -17.39
C VAL A 183 -16.23 5.19 -17.55
N GLU A 184 -15.64 5.35 -18.73
CA GLU A 184 -14.76 6.46 -19.10
C GLU A 184 -15.42 7.35 -20.18
N ASN A 185 -15.72 8.60 -19.83
CA ASN A 185 -16.36 9.58 -20.74
C ASN A 185 -17.57 9.01 -21.50
N GLY A 186 -18.41 8.21 -20.83
CA GLY A 186 -19.55 7.51 -21.42
C GLY A 186 -20.74 7.45 -20.48
N ARG A 187 -21.78 6.72 -20.89
CA ARG A 187 -23.04 6.58 -20.16
C ARG A 187 -23.39 5.13 -19.90
N LEU A 188 -23.87 4.86 -18.69
CA LEU A 188 -24.42 3.58 -18.26
C LEU A 188 -25.85 3.78 -17.75
N ASP A 189 -26.81 3.13 -18.41
CA ASP A 189 -28.22 3.13 -18.03
C ASP A 189 -28.70 1.73 -17.62
N PHE A 190 -29.69 1.67 -16.72
CA PHE A 190 -30.23 0.43 -16.19
C PHE A 190 -31.72 0.27 -16.50
N ASP A 191 -32.14 -0.97 -16.73
CA ASP A 191 -33.55 -1.35 -16.68
C ASP A 191 -34.07 -1.35 -15.24
N SER A 192 -35.01 -0.46 -14.95
CA SER A 192 -35.62 -0.35 -13.62
C SER A 192 -36.58 -1.48 -13.25
N ILE A 193 -37.05 -2.25 -14.24
CA ILE A 193 -37.98 -3.38 -14.07
C ILE A 193 -37.19 -4.69 -14.09
N SER A 194 -36.44 -4.93 -15.18
CA SER A 194 -35.61 -6.13 -15.31
C SER A 194 -34.22 -5.85 -14.76
N ARG A 195 -34.14 -5.67 -13.45
CA ARG A 195 -32.92 -5.19 -12.78
C ARG A 195 -31.75 -6.15 -12.93
N CYS A 196 -30.56 -5.59 -12.99
CA CYS A 196 -29.30 -6.32 -13.00
C CYS A 196 -28.84 -6.70 -11.60
N ASN A 197 -27.87 -7.61 -11.50
CA ASN A 197 -27.16 -7.91 -10.27
C ASN A 197 -25.67 -7.64 -10.47
N ILE A 198 -25.05 -6.83 -9.61
CA ILE A 198 -23.62 -6.48 -9.71
C ILE A 198 -23.01 -6.60 -8.31
N TYR A 199 -22.20 -7.63 -8.07
CA TYR A 199 -21.70 -7.88 -6.72
C TYR A 199 -20.38 -8.67 -6.70
N LEU A 200 -19.63 -8.54 -5.60
CA LEU A 200 -18.40 -9.28 -5.32
C LEU A 200 -17.39 -9.22 -6.47
N ASN A 201 -17.34 -8.08 -7.16
CA ASN A 201 -16.22 -7.78 -8.04
C ASN A 201 -15.10 -7.12 -7.22
N PHE A 202 -13.88 -7.14 -7.74
CA PHE A 202 -12.71 -6.65 -7.01
C PHE A 202 -11.85 -5.72 -7.85
N SER A 203 -11.41 -4.63 -7.22
CA SER A 203 -10.39 -3.73 -7.76
C SER A 203 -9.84 -2.81 -6.68
N ALA A 204 -8.69 -2.20 -6.97
CA ALA A 204 -8.05 -1.22 -6.10
C ALA A 204 -8.94 0.01 -5.81
N ILE A 205 -9.77 0.40 -6.78
CA ILE A 205 -10.64 1.58 -6.72
C ILE A 205 -12.03 1.19 -7.24
N GLY A 206 -13.08 1.47 -6.46
CA GLY A 206 -14.50 1.30 -6.85
C GLY A 206 -14.86 -0.11 -7.31
N SER A 207 -14.91 -1.07 -6.40
CA SER A 207 -14.90 -2.52 -6.68
C SER A 207 -15.93 -3.00 -7.70
N ASP A 208 -17.17 -2.52 -7.60
CA ASP A 208 -18.27 -2.94 -8.47
C ASP A 208 -18.50 -1.99 -9.64
N ILE A 209 -18.51 -0.68 -9.38
CA ILE A 209 -18.73 0.32 -10.43
C ILE A 209 -17.80 1.52 -10.18
N ALA A 210 -17.14 1.99 -11.24
CA ALA A 210 -16.42 3.25 -11.20
C ALA A 210 -16.65 4.06 -12.48
N GLN A 211 -16.87 5.36 -12.34
CA GLN A 211 -16.99 6.31 -13.43
C GLN A 211 -15.82 7.30 -13.38
N PHE A 212 -15.27 7.64 -14.54
CA PHE A 212 -14.27 8.69 -14.70
C PHE A 212 -14.63 9.54 -15.93
N ASP A 213 -15.08 10.77 -15.69
CA ASP A 213 -15.50 11.68 -16.76
C ASP A 213 -14.93 13.09 -16.55
N PRO A 214 -13.63 13.30 -16.79
CA PRO A 214 -12.97 14.57 -16.55
C PRO A 214 -13.54 15.74 -17.38
N SER A 215 -14.35 15.46 -18.41
CA SER A 215 -15.07 16.50 -19.16
C SER A 215 -16.26 17.10 -18.40
N GLY A 216 -16.82 16.33 -17.45
CA GLY A 216 -18.06 16.67 -16.75
C GLY A 216 -19.29 16.69 -17.64
N GLU A 217 -19.21 16.12 -18.85
CA GLU A 217 -20.30 16.14 -19.84
C GLU A 217 -21.39 15.11 -19.55
N ASN A 218 -21.07 14.02 -18.84
CA ASN A 218 -22.00 12.96 -18.48
C ASN A 218 -22.43 13.07 -17.02
N PRO A 219 -23.71 12.80 -16.71
CA PRO A 219 -24.16 12.75 -15.32
C PRO A 219 -23.55 11.55 -14.57
N PRO A 220 -23.48 11.62 -13.23
CA PRO A 220 -23.13 10.46 -12.41
C PRO A 220 -24.01 9.26 -12.71
N VAL A 221 -23.43 8.05 -12.70
CA VAL A 221 -24.19 6.81 -12.90
C VAL A 221 -25.28 6.66 -11.82
N GLN A 222 -26.53 6.54 -12.26
CA GLN A 222 -27.64 6.16 -11.38
C GLN A 222 -27.75 4.62 -11.35
N VAL A 223 -27.30 4.01 -10.26
CA VAL A 223 -27.28 2.55 -10.14
C VAL A 223 -28.67 2.03 -9.79
N ILE A 224 -29.28 1.23 -10.66
CA ILE A 224 -30.58 0.60 -10.41
C ILE A 224 -30.43 -0.91 -10.58
N VAL A 225 -30.38 -1.63 -9.45
CA VAL A 225 -30.06 -3.06 -9.41
C VAL A 225 -30.98 -3.80 -8.45
N ASP A 226 -31.12 -5.12 -8.65
CA ASP A 226 -31.77 -5.99 -7.70
C ASP A 226 -30.80 -6.29 -6.58
N THR A 227 -29.67 -6.94 -6.89
CA THR A 227 -28.63 -7.27 -5.90
C THR A 227 -27.35 -6.47 -6.16
N PHE A 228 -26.84 -5.82 -5.10
CA PHE A 228 -25.51 -5.19 -5.07
C PHE A 228 -24.60 -5.84 -4.01
N THR A 229 -23.30 -5.53 -3.95
CA THR A 229 -22.43 -6.10 -2.89
C THR A 229 -22.96 -5.77 -1.50
N VAL A 230 -23.21 -4.48 -1.24
CA VAL A 230 -23.74 -3.97 0.03
C VAL A 230 -25.01 -3.14 -0.21
N GLN A 231 -25.83 -2.98 0.83
CA GLN A 231 -27.10 -2.26 0.73
C GLN A 231 -26.91 -0.74 0.60
N THR A 232 -25.87 -0.20 1.23
CA THR A 232 -25.53 1.23 1.27
C THR A 232 -24.07 1.41 0.85
N PRO A 233 -23.77 1.39 -0.46
CA PRO A 233 -22.39 1.52 -0.93
C PRO A 233 -21.86 2.93 -0.70
N ASP A 234 -20.57 2.99 -0.37
CA ASP A 234 -19.74 4.19 -0.45
C ASP A 234 -18.78 4.08 -1.65
N TYR A 235 -17.80 5.00 -1.71
CA TYR A 235 -16.80 5.08 -2.77
C TYR A 235 -15.95 3.80 -2.93
N TYR A 236 -15.93 2.91 -1.94
CA TYR A 236 -15.22 1.64 -2.03
C TYR A 236 -15.84 0.75 -3.11
N TYR A 237 -17.16 0.74 -3.22
CA TYR A 237 -17.91 -0.11 -4.16
C TYR A 237 -18.36 0.65 -5.40
N LEU A 238 -18.78 1.90 -5.22
CA LEU A 238 -19.32 2.77 -6.26
C LEU A 238 -18.56 4.10 -6.27
N MET A 239 -17.63 4.26 -7.20
CA MET A 239 -16.78 5.44 -7.30
C MET A 239 -17.24 6.37 -8.43
N ASP A 240 -17.51 7.64 -8.11
CA ASP A 240 -17.59 8.73 -9.09
C ASP A 240 -16.27 9.51 -9.04
N GLY A 241 -15.44 9.38 -10.06
CA GLY A 241 -14.13 10.02 -10.17
C GLY A 241 -14.17 11.54 -10.28
N ASN A 242 -15.33 12.15 -10.53
CA ASN A 242 -15.47 13.61 -10.54
C ASN A 242 -15.75 14.20 -9.14
N ASN A 243 -16.44 13.42 -8.29
CA ASN A 243 -16.86 13.88 -6.96
C ASN A 243 -16.37 12.97 -5.81
N MET A 244 -15.45 12.04 -6.10
CA MET A 244 -14.89 11.07 -5.15
C MET A 244 -15.97 10.32 -4.33
N GLY A 245 -17.13 10.08 -4.92
CA GLY A 245 -18.26 9.42 -4.26
C GLY A 245 -19.06 10.26 -3.26
N GLU A 246 -18.92 11.59 -3.24
CA GLU A 246 -19.68 12.47 -2.33
C GLU A 246 -21.17 12.65 -2.70
N ALA A 247 -21.60 12.16 -3.88
CA ALA A 247 -22.99 12.25 -4.36
C ALA A 247 -23.43 10.98 -5.12
N LEU A 248 -23.45 9.84 -4.43
CA LEU A 248 -23.88 8.56 -5.02
C LEU A 248 -25.39 8.49 -5.21
N SER A 249 -25.83 7.98 -6.35
CA SER A 249 -27.24 7.78 -6.70
C SER A 249 -27.51 6.30 -6.97
N TYR A 250 -28.29 5.66 -6.09
CA TYR A 250 -28.58 4.24 -6.22
C TYR A 250 -29.99 3.86 -5.73
N ASP A 251 -30.54 2.81 -6.33
CA ASP A 251 -31.75 2.09 -5.95
C ASP A 251 -31.42 0.57 -5.96
N ILE A 252 -31.19 0.02 -4.77
CA ILE A 252 -30.72 -1.35 -4.53
C ILE A 252 -31.79 -2.09 -3.73
N LEU A 253 -32.26 -3.25 -4.23
CA LEU A 253 -33.30 -4.03 -3.55
C LEU A 253 -32.73 -5.00 -2.50
N HIS A 254 -31.56 -5.57 -2.76
CA HIS A 254 -30.92 -6.60 -1.94
C HIS A 254 -29.39 -6.39 -1.89
N SER A 255 -28.77 -6.75 -0.77
CA SER A 255 -27.32 -6.87 -0.67
C SER A 255 -26.86 -8.32 -0.76
N LYS A 256 -25.66 -8.53 -1.30
CA LYS A 256 -25.03 -9.84 -1.37
C LYS A 256 -24.37 -10.24 -0.05
N ILE A 257 -23.81 -9.25 0.66
CA ILE A 257 -23.21 -9.41 1.97
C ILE A 257 -23.78 -8.38 2.96
N GLU A 258 -23.65 -8.69 4.24
CA GLU A 258 -23.99 -7.79 5.35
C GLU A 258 -22.71 -7.13 5.87
N THR A 259 -22.74 -5.80 5.99
CA THR A 259 -21.63 -4.99 6.52
C THR A 259 -21.62 -4.95 8.05
N VAL A 260 -20.48 -4.60 8.65
CA VAL A 260 -20.31 -4.57 10.11
C VAL A 260 -19.51 -3.36 10.58
N LYS A 261 -19.88 -2.79 11.75
CA LYS A 261 -19.18 -1.72 12.48
C LYS A 261 -18.60 -2.24 13.79
N GLN A 262 -17.60 -3.08 13.65
CA GLN A 262 -16.79 -3.60 14.74
C GLN A 262 -15.56 -4.30 14.15
N ASP A 263 -14.56 -4.51 15.00
CA ASP A 263 -13.39 -5.32 14.67
C ASP A 263 -13.74 -6.64 13.96
N LEU A 264 -12.93 -6.94 12.94
CA LEU A 264 -12.97 -8.21 12.20
C LEU A 264 -11.68 -8.99 12.42
N TYR A 265 -11.76 -10.30 12.32
CA TYR A 265 -10.64 -11.22 12.49
C TYR A 265 -10.44 -12.03 11.20
N VAL A 266 -9.19 -12.08 10.74
CA VAL A 266 -8.78 -12.74 9.50
C VAL A 266 -7.68 -13.75 9.78
N SER A 267 -7.76 -14.93 9.16
CA SER A 267 -6.77 -16.01 9.30
C SER A 267 -6.60 -16.76 7.99
N PRO A 268 -5.38 -17.18 7.57
CA PRO A 268 -5.21 -17.94 6.34
C PRO A 268 -5.98 -19.26 6.34
N ASN A 269 -6.28 -19.81 7.52
CA ASN A 269 -7.08 -21.02 7.72
C ASN A 269 -8.59 -20.72 7.95
N GLY A 270 -9.00 -19.45 7.82
CA GLY A 270 -10.37 -19.00 8.01
C GLY A 270 -11.30 -19.35 6.83
N ASN A 271 -12.50 -18.79 6.85
CA ASN A 271 -13.49 -18.97 5.78
C ASN A 271 -14.32 -17.69 5.63
N ASN A 272 -14.48 -17.16 4.41
CA ASN A 272 -15.30 -15.96 4.17
C ASN A 272 -16.81 -16.16 4.40
N SER A 273 -17.25 -17.39 4.64
CA SER A 273 -18.60 -17.69 5.12
C SER A 273 -18.75 -17.48 6.64
N ASN A 274 -17.66 -17.33 7.38
CA ASN A 274 -17.67 -17.04 8.81
C ASN A 274 -18.12 -15.60 9.07
N SER A 275 -18.53 -15.32 10.31
CA SER A 275 -18.94 -13.98 10.73
C SER A 275 -17.77 -12.98 10.69
N GLY A 276 -16.55 -13.43 10.99
CA GLY A 276 -15.39 -12.56 11.17
C GLY A 276 -15.37 -11.82 12.50
N LEU A 277 -16.39 -11.96 13.35
CA LEU A 277 -16.58 -11.14 14.56
C LEU A 277 -15.80 -11.66 15.78
N SER A 278 -15.09 -12.78 15.63
CA SER A 278 -14.23 -13.31 16.68
C SER A 278 -13.07 -14.12 16.08
N PRO A 279 -11.96 -14.30 16.82
CA PRO A 279 -10.86 -15.17 16.42
C PRO A 279 -11.27 -16.65 16.19
N ALA A 280 -12.41 -17.08 16.72
CA ALA A 280 -12.91 -18.45 16.57
C ALA A 280 -13.67 -18.67 15.25
N GLU A 281 -14.17 -17.59 14.64
CA GLU A 281 -14.84 -17.60 13.34
C GLU A 281 -14.19 -16.57 12.40
N PRO A 282 -12.88 -16.71 12.11
CA PRO A 282 -12.18 -15.71 11.31
C PRO A 282 -12.58 -15.82 9.84
N LEU A 283 -12.61 -14.68 9.15
CA LEU A 283 -12.63 -14.62 7.69
C LEU A 283 -11.31 -15.19 7.16
N LYS A 284 -11.32 -15.60 5.89
CA LYS A 284 -10.11 -16.13 5.26
C LYS A 284 -9.23 -14.99 4.73
N ASP A 285 -9.84 -14.09 3.97
CA ASP A 285 -9.11 -13.14 3.13
C ASP A 285 -9.28 -11.70 3.66
N ILE A 286 -8.20 -10.94 3.61
CA ILE A 286 -8.13 -9.54 4.06
C ILE A 286 -8.97 -8.66 3.12
N TYR A 287 -8.92 -8.88 1.80
CA TYR A 287 -9.73 -8.13 0.85
C TYR A 287 -11.24 -8.27 1.16
N PHE A 288 -11.67 -9.46 1.59
CA PHE A 288 -13.06 -9.73 1.91
C PHE A 288 -13.47 -9.07 3.23
N ALA A 289 -12.56 -9.03 4.21
CA ALA A 289 -12.77 -8.25 5.43
C ALA A 289 -12.93 -6.75 5.12
N LEU A 290 -12.13 -6.20 4.20
CA LEU A 290 -12.28 -4.82 3.73
C LEU A 290 -13.62 -4.58 3.00
N LEU A 291 -14.11 -5.55 2.22
CA LEU A 291 -15.46 -5.51 1.62
C LEU A 291 -16.58 -5.64 2.66
N LYS A 292 -16.35 -6.29 3.81
CA LYS A 292 -17.38 -6.51 4.83
C LYS A 292 -17.45 -5.38 5.86
N MET A 293 -16.32 -4.76 6.18
CA MET A 293 -16.26 -3.70 7.20
C MET A 293 -16.94 -2.42 6.69
N GLU A 294 -17.74 -1.76 7.52
CA GLU A 294 -18.26 -0.42 7.27
C GLU A 294 -17.34 0.60 7.95
N THR A 295 -17.29 1.83 7.44
CA THR A 295 -16.50 2.90 8.07
C THR A 295 -17.23 3.46 9.30
N ASP A 296 -16.48 3.70 10.39
CA ASP A 296 -16.98 4.33 11.63
C ASP A 296 -16.07 5.51 12.03
N THR A 297 -16.56 6.73 11.83
CA THR A 297 -15.81 7.96 12.12
C THR A 297 -15.76 8.30 13.62
N ILE A 298 -16.55 7.63 14.46
CA ILE A 298 -16.62 7.86 15.91
C ILE A 298 -15.67 6.90 16.62
N SER A 299 -15.65 5.64 16.19
CA SER A 299 -14.82 4.57 16.74
C SER A 299 -14.23 3.74 15.60
N PRO A 300 -13.16 4.20 14.94
CA PRO A 300 -12.52 3.48 13.85
C PRO A 300 -12.17 2.03 14.23
N ASP A 301 -12.59 1.09 13.40
CA ASP A 301 -12.45 -0.35 13.65
C ASP A 301 -11.15 -0.91 13.06
N THR A 302 -10.73 -2.07 13.57
CA THR A 302 -9.51 -2.76 13.14
C THR A 302 -9.80 -4.16 12.59
N ILE A 303 -9.18 -4.47 11.46
CA ILE A 303 -9.07 -5.84 10.96
C ILE A 303 -7.81 -6.47 11.58
N HIS A 304 -8.01 -7.43 12.48
CA HIS A 304 -6.95 -8.20 13.13
C HIS A 304 -6.56 -9.40 12.28
N ILE A 305 -5.28 -9.48 11.93
CA ILE A 305 -4.75 -10.46 10.99
C ILE A 305 -3.85 -11.42 11.77
N SER A 306 -4.20 -12.72 11.77
CA SER A 306 -3.40 -13.74 12.44
C SER A 306 -2.07 -13.98 11.72
N ASN A 307 -1.11 -14.61 12.38
CA ASN A 307 0.11 -15.08 11.71
C ASN A 307 -0.23 -16.03 10.56
N GLY A 308 0.50 -15.89 9.45
CA GLY A 308 0.20 -16.56 8.20
C GLY A 308 0.80 -15.84 7.00
N ILE A 309 0.81 -16.54 5.87
CA ILE A 309 1.09 -15.96 4.56
C ILE A 309 -0.27 -15.76 3.86
N TYR A 310 -0.53 -14.54 3.42
CA TYR A 310 -1.69 -14.15 2.64
C TYR A 310 -1.18 -13.88 1.23
N SER A 311 -1.48 -14.78 0.29
CA SER A 311 -0.90 -14.77 -1.06
C SER A 311 -1.96 -14.83 -2.15
N LEU A 312 -1.63 -14.32 -3.34
CA LEU A 312 -2.48 -14.44 -4.53
C LEU A 312 -2.77 -15.92 -4.87
N ASN A 313 -1.78 -16.80 -4.65
CA ASN A 313 -1.92 -18.23 -4.89
C ASN A 313 -2.98 -18.90 -4.00
N ASP A 314 -3.23 -18.34 -2.81
CA ASP A 314 -4.19 -18.85 -1.84
C ASP A 314 -5.57 -18.17 -1.94
N GLY A 315 -5.75 -17.24 -2.88
CA GLY A 315 -7.02 -16.55 -3.13
C GLY A 315 -7.15 -15.17 -2.47
N GLU A 316 -6.12 -14.66 -1.80
CA GLU A 316 -6.07 -13.25 -1.42
C GLU A 316 -6.03 -12.39 -2.68
N MET A 317 -6.47 -11.13 -2.59
CA MET A 317 -6.45 -10.22 -3.72
C MET A 317 -5.68 -8.94 -3.43
N TYR A 318 -4.86 -8.53 -4.40
CA TYR A 318 -4.04 -7.32 -4.34
C TYR A 318 -4.26 -6.43 -5.56
N PRO A 319 -4.11 -5.11 -5.43
CA PRO A 319 -3.76 -4.39 -4.19
C PRO A 319 -4.96 -4.29 -3.23
N LEU A 320 -4.72 -4.38 -1.92
CA LEU A 320 -5.73 -4.14 -0.90
C LEU A 320 -6.09 -2.64 -0.86
N SER A 321 -7.37 -2.35 -1.02
CA SER A 321 -7.90 -0.99 -0.99
C SER A 321 -8.05 -0.48 0.44
N LEU A 322 -7.15 0.40 0.86
CA LEU A 322 -7.23 1.03 2.17
C LEU A 322 -8.26 2.15 2.12
N LYS A 323 -9.22 2.10 3.04
CA LYS A 323 -10.32 3.07 3.15
C LYS A 323 -10.28 3.78 4.48
N ARG A 324 -11.00 4.91 4.56
CA ARG A 324 -11.03 5.74 5.75
C ARG A 324 -11.50 4.97 6.99
N ASP A 325 -10.98 5.35 8.16
CA ASP A 325 -11.46 4.87 9.46
C ASP A 325 -11.39 3.34 9.65
N VAL A 326 -10.56 2.63 8.87
CA VAL A 326 -10.37 1.18 8.94
C VAL A 326 -8.89 0.84 8.99
N SER A 327 -8.44 0.28 10.12
CA SER A 327 -7.04 -0.11 10.32
C SER A 327 -6.79 -1.58 10.04
N LEU A 328 -5.57 -1.92 9.62
CA LEU A 328 -5.07 -3.30 9.53
C LEU A 328 -4.01 -3.54 10.60
N LYS A 329 -4.13 -4.63 11.37
CA LYS A 329 -3.15 -4.98 12.40
C LYS A 329 -2.82 -6.45 12.35
N GLY A 330 -1.57 -6.79 12.04
CA GLY A 330 -1.05 -8.13 12.20
C GLY A 330 -0.84 -8.53 13.65
N THR A 331 -0.67 -9.83 13.88
CA THR A 331 -0.38 -10.34 15.22
C THR A 331 1.10 -10.17 15.57
N ASN A 332 1.97 -10.27 14.56
CA ASN A 332 3.40 -10.07 14.69
C ASN A 332 4.02 -9.75 13.31
N ARG A 333 4.87 -8.71 13.27
CA ARG A 333 5.50 -8.19 12.04
C ARG A 333 6.06 -9.26 11.12
N ASP A 334 6.89 -10.15 11.68
CA ASP A 334 7.70 -11.07 10.89
C ASP A 334 6.95 -12.37 10.53
N SER A 335 5.73 -12.56 11.06
CA SER A 335 4.93 -13.78 10.83
C SER A 335 3.51 -13.53 10.31
N THR A 336 3.05 -12.28 10.23
CA THR A 336 1.91 -11.86 9.41
C THR A 336 2.43 -11.30 8.09
N ILE A 337 2.41 -12.10 7.03
CA ILE A 337 3.07 -11.80 5.74
C ILE A 337 2.01 -11.62 4.66
N LEU A 338 2.00 -10.46 4.02
CA LEU A 338 1.26 -10.21 2.79
C LEU A 338 2.23 -10.35 1.62
N ASP A 339 1.94 -11.26 0.69
CA ASP A 339 2.83 -11.64 -0.41
C ASP A 339 2.09 -11.52 -1.76
N ALA A 340 2.45 -10.52 -2.56
CA ALA A 340 1.85 -10.30 -3.88
C ALA A 340 2.49 -11.14 -5.00
N ASN A 341 3.34 -12.11 -4.66
CA ASN A 341 3.94 -13.10 -5.55
C ASN A 341 4.55 -12.50 -6.83
N ASN A 342 5.17 -11.34 -6.71
CA ASN A 342 5.77 -10.58 -7.80
C ASN A 342 4.80 -10.21 -8.94
N THR A 343 3.49 -10.12 -8.67
CA THR A 343 2.44 -9.92 -9.69
C THR A 343 1.93 -8.49 -9.73
N ILE A 344 1.74 -7.86 -8.58
CA ILE A 344 1.18 -6.50 -8.43
C ILE A 344 1.72 -5.89 -7.13
N TYR A 345 1.39 -4.63 -6.86
CA TYR A 345 1.66 -3.98 -5.57
C TYR A 345 0.63 -4.36 -4.50
N LEU A 346 0.98 -4.18 -3.22
CA LEU A 346 0.21 -4.73 -2.10
C LEU A 346 -0.90 -3.81 -1.60
N LEU A 347 -0.64 -2.53 -1.35
CA LEU A 347 -1.64 -1.64 -0.74
C LEU A 347 -1.92 -0.40 -1.58
N ASN A 348 -3.20 -0.03 -1.69
CA ASN A 348 -3.67 1.17 -2.37
C ASN A 348 -4.52 2.01 -1.41
N GLY A 349 -3.99 3.15 -0.96
CA GLY A 349 -4.79 4.17 -0.27
C GLY A 349 -5.76 4.81 -1.23
N ILE A 350 -7.06 4.59 -1.03
CA ILE A 350 -8.08 5.26 -1.83
C ILE A 350 -7.93 6.77 -1.65
N GLU A 351 -8.14 7.52 -2.74
CA GLU A 351 -8.03 8.98 -2.74
C GLU A 351 -8.92 9.59 -1.63
N LYS A 352 -8.37 10.54 -0.85
CA LYS A 352 -9.03 11.17 0.31
C LYS A 352 -9.35 10.27 1.50
N ALA A 353 -8.94 9.00 1.48
CA ALA A 353 -9.05 8.17 2.67
C ALA A 353 -8.22 8.77 3.82
N ASN A 354 -8.76 8.70 5.03
CA ASN A 354 -8.14 9.30 6.20
C ASN A 354 -8.33 8.47 7.47
N ASN A 355 -7.51 8.75 8.48
CA ASN A 355 -7.65 8.20 9.82
C ASN A 355 -7.60 6.66 9.88
N TYR A 356 -6.49 6.08 9.41
CA TYR A 356 -6.27 4.63 9.51
C TYR A 356 -4.81 4.30 9.81
N SER A 357 -4.57 3.06 10.23
CA SER A 357 -3.23 2.56 10.52
C SER A 357 -2.98 1.17 9.94
N ILE A 358 -1.72 0.89 9.63
CA ILE A 358 -1.21 -0.41 9.19
C ILE A 358 -0.10 -0.81 10.15
N LYS A 359 -0.29 -1.92 10.87
CA LYS A 359 0.60 -2.31 11.97
C LYS A 359 1.00 -3.77 11.95
N ASP A 360 2.19 -4.06 12.49
CA ASP A 360 2.62 -5.39 12.89
C ASP A 360 2.58 -6.44 11.76
N LEU A 361 3.00 -6.09 10.54
CA LEU A 361 2.98 -7.01 9.39
C LEU A 361 4.14 -6.78 8.40
N THR A 362 4.38 -7.78 7.55
CA THR A 362 5.35 -7.74 6.45
C THR A 362 4.63 -7.58 5.11
N LEU A 363 5.12 -6.66 4.27
CA LEU A 363 4.73 -6.47 2.88
C LEU A 363 5.88 -6.92 1.98
N THR A 364 5.69 -8.00 1.23
CA THR A 364 6.74 -8.59 0.40
C THR A 364 6.32 -8.96 -1.01
N ASN A 365 7.32 -9.12 -1.88
CA ASN A 365 7.16 -9.60 -3.25
C ASN A 365 6.16 -8.76 -4.08
N GLY A 366 6.03 -7.47 -3.78
CA GLY A 366 5.26 -6.54 -4.57
C GLY A 366 5.94 -6.19 -5.90
N ASN A 367 5.17 -5.95 -6.96
CA ASN A 367 5.70 -5.63 -8.29
C ASN A 367 4.93 -4.51 -8.99
N GLY A 368 5.55 -3.33 -9.09
CA GLY A 368 5.02 -2.16 -9.78
C GLY A 368 5.23 -2.16 -11.30
N ASN A 369 5.90 -3.16 -11.86
CA ASN A 369 6.17 -3.24 -13.29
C ASN A 369 5.11 -4.03 -14.07
N LEU A 370 4.23 -4.74 -13.35
CA LEU A 370 3.22 -5.61 -13.92
C LEU A 370 1.84 -5.15 -13.47
N HIS A 371 0.87 -5.27 -14.38
CA HIS A 371 -0.55 -5.06 -14.11
C HIS A 371 -0.92 -3.71 -13.45
N THR A 372 -0.07 -2.68 -13.57
CA THR A 372 -0.34 -1.34 -13.06
C THR A 372 0.41 -0.27 -13.83
N TYR A 373 -0.17 0.94 -13.90
CA TYR A 373 0.51 2.13 -14.39
C TYR A 373 1.08 3.00 -13.25
N PHE A 374 0.86 2.64 -11.98
CA PHE A 374 1.32 3.42 -10.82
C PHE A 374 2.81 3.26 -10.50
N ARG A 375 3.45 2.19 -10.99
CA ARG A 375 4.89 1.93 -10.87
C ARG A 375 5.42 1.95 -9.43
N THR A 376 4.65 1.41 -8.49
CA THR A 376 5.02 1.22 -7.08
C THR A 376 5.10 -0.27 -6.75
N GLY A 377 6.07 -0.73 -5.95
CA GLY A 377 6.21 -2.14 -5.61
C GLY A 377 5.39 -2.54 -4.39
N ALA A 378 5.52 -1.86 -3.24
CA ALA A 378 4.82 -2.24 -2.02
C ALA A 378 3.45 -1.54 -1.87
N PHE A 379 3.43 -0.21 -1.74
CA PHE A 379 2.18 0.51 -1.55
C PHE A 379 2.20 1.95 -2.05
N ARG A 380 1.00 2.45 -2.37
CA ARG A 380 0.78 3.84 -2.75
C ARG A 380 -0.35 4.48 -1.96
N LEU A 381 -0.09 5.68 -1.47
CA LEU A 381 -1.09 6.60 -0.94
C LEU A 381 -1.25 7.79 -1.87
N TRP A 382 -2.48 8.22 -2.12
CA TRP A 382 -2.76 9.40 -2.94
C TRP A 382 -3.78 10.31 -2.27
N ASP A 383 -3.40 11.54 -1.93
CA ASP A 383 -4.25 12.50 -1.21
C ASP A 383 -4.88 11.92 0.08
N ASN A 384 -4.13 11.12 0.83
CA ASN A 384 -4.59 10.55 2.10
C ASN A 384 -4.28 11.49 3.28
N LYS A 385 -4.92 11.30 4.45
CA LYS A 385 -4.68 12.16 5.63
C LYS A 385 -4.64 11.36 6.94
N ASN A 386 -3.76 11.71 7.87
CA ASN A 386 -3.66 11.08 9.20
C ASN A 386 -3.49 9.56 9.11
N VAL A 387 -2.39 9.10 8.51
CA VAL A 387 -2.10 7.68 8.31
C VAL A 387 -0.89 7.27 9.12
N LEU A 388 -0.98 6.14 9.83
CA LEU A 388 0.11 5.57 10.63
C LEU A 388 0.56 4.21 10.08
N PHE A 389 1.84 4.09 9.76
CA PHE A 389 2.52 2.83 9.53
C PHE A 389 3.44 2.56 10.71
N GLU A 390 3.24 1.44 11.41
CA GLU A 390 3.96 1.14 12.65
C GLU A 390 4.42 -0.31 12.69
N ASN A 391 5.68 -0.54 13.03
CA ASN A 391 6.25 -1.87 13.17
C ASN A 391 6.04 -2.75 11.93
N LEU A 392 6.50 -2.25 10.77
CA LEU A 392 6.32 -2.92 9.48
C LEU A 392 7.64 -3.31 8.85
N LYS A 393 7.61 -4.38 8.04
CA LYS A 393 8.72 -4.75 7.15
C LYS A 393 8.26 -4.66 5.70
N VAL A 394 8.90 -3.81 4.91
CA VAL A 394 8.62 -3.57 3.50
C VAL A 394 9.83 -4.06 2.71
N THR A 395 9.74 -5.30 2.21
CA THR A 395 10.93 -6.01 1.71
C THR A 395 10.71 -6.76 0.41
N GLU A 396 11.77 -6.95 -0.38
CA GLU A 396 11.74 -7.71 -1.64
C GLU A 396 10.69 -7.19 -2.66
N ASN A 397 10.29 -5.93 -2.56
CA ASN A 397 9.36 -5.31 -3.50
C ASN A 397 10.13 -4.66 -4.64
N LYS A 398 9.54 -4.58 -5.83
CA LYS A 398 10.20 -3.98 -7.00
C LYS A 398 9.34 -3.07 -7.84
N ALA A 399 9.94 -2.00 -8.34
CA ALA A 399 9.39 -1.22 -9.44
C ALA A 399 10.53 -0.47 -10.13
N ARG A 400 10.57 -0.47 -11.46
CA ARG A 400 11.71 0.04 -12.24
C ARG A 400 12.03 1.50 -11.96
N TYR A 401 11.01 2.37 -11.93
CA TYR A 401 11.23 3.82 -12.03
C TYR A 401 10.81 4.64 -10.81
N ILE A 402 9.60 4.44 -10.27
CA ILE A 402 9.07 5.38 -9.28
C ILE A 402 9.45 4.93 -7.87
N SER A 403 9.03 3.76 -7.43
CA SER A 403 9.32 3.31 -6.07
C SER A 403 9.20 1.80 -5.91
N GLY A 404 10.29 1.13 -5.53
CA GLY A 404 10.26 -0.27 -5.15
C GLY A 404 9.46 -0.50 -3.86
N GLY A 405 9.59 0.39 -2.89
CA GLY A 405 8.81 0.33 -1.64
C GLY A 405 7.50 1.12 -1.73
N ALA A 406 7.51 2.39 -1.32
CA ALA A 406 6.27 3.17 -1.18
C ALA A 406 6.25 4.53 -1.89
N VAL A 407 5.10 4.89 -2.47
CA VAL A 407 4.79 6.27 -2.89
C VAL A 407 3.77 6.87 -1.95
N VAL A 408 4.13 7.96 -1.27
CA VAL A 408 3.30 8.56 -0.24
C VAL A 408 2.98 9.99 -0.62
N HIS A 409 1.73 10.21 -0.96
CA HIS A 409 1.13 11.51 -1.08
C HIS A 409 0.04 11.63 -0.01
N CYS A 410 0.42 12.18 1.14
CA CYS A 410 -0.41 12.19 2.34
C CYS A 410 -0.05 13.36 3.27
N ASN A 411 -1.05 13.97 3.90
CA ASN A 411 -0.84 14.91 5.00
C ASN A 411 -0.83 14.16 6.34
N ASN A 412 0.14 14.45 7.21
CA ASN A 412 0.29 13.81 8.52
C ASN A 412 0.42 12.28 8.40
N ALA A 413 1.27 11.82 7.47
CA ALA A 413 1.73 10.44 7.43
C ALA A 413 2.82 10.24 8.50
N ARG A 414 2.73 9.13 9.23
CA ARG A 414 3.69 8.75 10.26
C ARG A 414 4.20 7.35 9.99
N PHE A 415 5.52 7.19 9.95
CA PHE A 415 6.22 5.92 9.88
C PHE A 415 6.99 5.75 11.18
N ILE A 416 6.75 4.67 11.92
CA ILE A 416 7.38 4.39 13.21
C ILE A 416 7.88 2.95 13.19
N ASN A 417 9.18 2.74 13.39
CA ASN A 417 9.77 1.40 13.37
C ASN A 417 9.42 0.63 12.07
N VAL A 418 9.68 1.26 10.93
CA VAL A 418 9.46 0.64 9.62
C VAL A 418 10.79 0.32 8.95
N GLU A 419 10.96 -0.93 8.55
CA GLU A 419 12.11 -1.41 7.80
C GLU A 419 11.77 -1.45 6.31
N PHE A 420 12.45 -0.65 5.49
CA PHE A 420 12.46 -0.73 4.04
C PHE A 420 13.77 -1.40 3.60
N SER A 421 13.74 -2.70 3.34
CA SER A 421 14.96 -3.45 3.01
C SER A 421 14.86 -4.31 1.77
N HIS A 422 15.95 -4.47 1.03
CA HIS A 422 16.00 -5.36 -0.15
C HIS A 422 14.97 -5.02 -1.24
N ASN A 423 14.49 -3.76 -1.31
CA ASN A 423 13.62 -3.34 -2.40
C ASN A 423 14.45 -3.02 -3.65
N ILE A 424 13.90 -3.33 -4.83
CA ILE A 424 14.63 -3.31 -6.09
C ILE A 424 14.03 -2.28 -7.06
N GLY A 425 14.90 -1.50 -7.70
CA GLY A 425 14.49 -0.41 -8.58
C GLY A 425 14.27 0.87 -7.77
N GLY A 426 13.25 1.66 -8.12
CA GLY A 426 13.06 3.03 -7.64
C GLY A 426 12.99 3.17 -6.12
N ASN A 427 12.81 4.38 -5.62
CA ASN A 427 12.96 4.73 -4.20
C ASN A 427 12.30 3.72 -3.22
N PRO A 428 12.98 3.26 -2.15
CA PRO A 428 12.31 2.56 -1.05
C PRO A 428 11.17 3.36 -0.43
N LEU A 429 11.32 4.69 -0.33
CA LEU A 429 10.25 5.59 0.10
C LEU A 429 10.30 6.89 -0.70
N ARG A 430 9.22 7.19 -1.41
CA ARG A 430 9.02 8.42 -2.17
C ARG A 430 7.91 9.25 -1.54
N LEU A 431 8.29 10.32 -0.88
CA LEU A 431 7.38 11.29 -0.29
C LEU A 431 7.16 12.42 -1.29
N THR A 432 5.92 12.63 -1.71
CA THR A 432 5.60 13.61 -2.76
C THR A 432 4.38 14.44 -2.39
N ASN A 433 4.44 15.70 -2.77
CA ASN A 433 3.26 16.55 -2.83
C ASN A 433 2.35 16.15 -4.01
N GLY A 434 1.07 16.51 -3.97
CA GLY A 434 0.14 16.33 -5.10
C GLY A 434 -0.76 17.56 -5.32
N PHE A 435 -2.00 17.36 -5.76
CA PHE A 435 -2.80 18.42 -6.42
C PHE A 435 -3.48 19.43 -5.47
N ASP A 436 -3.66 19.09 -4.19
CA ASP A 436 -4.38 19.91 -3.20
C ASP A 436 -3.50 21.01 -2.55
N GLN A 437 -4.11 22.04 -1.97
CA GLN A 437 -3.36 23.23 -1.50
C GLN A 437 -2.88 23.17 -0.04
N TYR A 438 -2.99 22.03 0.66
CA TYR A 438 -2.87 21.95 2.14
C TYR A 438 -1.96 20.83 2.68
N PHE A 439 -0.82 20.58 2.04
CA PHE A 439 0.10 19.51 2.44
C PHE A 439 1.19 20.04 3.37
N ASP A 440 1.36 19.41 4.54
CA ASP A 440 2.03 20.06 5.66
C ASP A 440 3.25 19.27 6.17
N THR A 441 3.08 18.02 6.65
CA THR A 441 4.18 17.36 7.39
C THR A 441 4.13 15.84 7.37
N ILE A 442 5.30 15.20 7.25
CA ILE A 442 5.51 13.75 7.38
C ILE A 442 6.55 13.48 8.47
N TYR A 443 6.31 12.44 9.26
CA TYR A 443 7.23 11.98 10.32
C TYR A 443 7.71 10.57 10.03
N VAL A 444 9.01 10.35 10.06
CA VAL A 444 9.68 9.07 9.86
C VAL A 444 10.61 8.83 11.03
N ASN A 445 10.21 7.98 11.94
CA ASN A 445 10.86 7.78 13.23
C ASN A 445 11.31 6.33 13.36
N ASP A 446 12.54 6.14 13.82
CA ASP A 446 13.09 4.81 14.14
C ASP A 446 13.03 3.86 12.92
N CYS A 447 13.18 4.39 11.71
CA CYS A 447 13.05 3.63 10.46
C CYS A 447 14.42 3.22 9.91
N GLN A 448 14.43 2.10 9.19
CA GLN A 448 15.65 1.56 8.56
C GLN A 448 15.45 1.46 7.05
N PHE A 449 16.42 1.94 6.29
CA PHE A 449 16.48 1.87 4.84
C PHE A 449 17.78 1.13 4.48
N THR A 450 17.69 -0.17 4.27
CA THR A 450 18.88 -1.02 4.15
C THR A 450 18.87 -1.86 2.88
N GLU A 451 20.01 -1.96 2.21
CA GLU A 451 20.16 -2.84 1.04
C GLU A 451 19.08 -2.62 -0.05
N ASN A 452 18.64 -1.38 -0.26
CA ASN A 452 17.76 -1.07 -1.39
C ASN A 452 18.61 -0.85 -2.64
N LEU A 453 18.31 -1.59 -3.71
CA LEU A 453 19.20 -1.79 -4.84
C LEU A 453 18.59 -1.33 -6.16
N PRO A 454 19.40 -0.90 -7.13
CA PRO A 454 18.91 -0.63 -8.48
C PRO A 454 18.44 -1.93 -9.14
N ASP A 455 17.46 -1.84 -10.06
CA ASP A 455 17.05 -3.01 -10.85
C ASP A 455 18.13 -3.36 -11.88
N SER A 456 18.90 -4.42 -11.58
CA SER A 456 19.98 -4.89 -12.45
C SER A 456 19.49 -5.50 -13.77
N SER A 457 18.20 -5.84 -13.90
CA SER A 457 17.64 -6.45 -15.10
C SER A 457 17.40 -5.48 -16.25
N VAL A 458 17.36 -4.18 -15.98
CA VAL A 458 17.14 -3.12 -16.98
C VAL A 458 18.34 -2.15 -16.99
N PRO A 459 19.25 -2.28 -17.97
CA PRO A 459 20.30 -1.30 -18.18
C PRO A 459 19.66 0.07 -18.36
N ASN A 460 20.16 1.10 -17.66
CA ASN A 460 19.75 2.50 -17.81
C ASN A 460 18.44 2.92 -17.12
N GLU A 461 17.63 1.99 -16.63
CA GLU A 461 16.28 2.32 -16.11
C GLU A 461 16.00 1.80 -14.71
N GLY A 462 16.87 0.98 -14.14
CA GLY A 462 16.80 0.56 -12.75
C GLY A 462 17.37 1.61 -11.79
N LEU A 463 16.83 2.83 -11.81
CA LEU A 463 17.15 3.85 -10.78
C LEU A 463 16.78 3.29 -9.40
N GLY A 464 17.43 3.70 -8.31
CA GLY A 464 17.12 3.13 -6.99
C GLY A 464 17.97 3.64 -5.84
N GLY A 465 17.73 3.10 -4.64
CA GLY A 465 18.56 3.24 -3.45
C GLY A 465 18.12 4.30 -2.45
N ASP A 466 17.66 5.46 -2.91
CA ASP A 466 17.44 6.64 -2.07
C ASP A 466 15.98 6.84 -1.61
N VAL A 467 15.83 7.41 -0.43
CA VAL A 467 14.57 8.05 -0.01
C VAL A 467 14.47 9.43 -0.64
N VAL A 468 13.33 9.74 -1.25
CA VAL A 468 13.10 11.00 -1.98
C VAL A 468 12.00 11.82 -1.34
N LEU A 469 12.26 13.11 -1.17
CA LEU A 469 11.31 14.16 -0.84
C LEU A 469 11.10 15.07 -2.04
N ILE A 470 9.85 15.22 -2.48
CA ILE A 470 9.47 16.12 -3.57
C ILE A 470 8.46 17.12 -3.05
N GLY A 471 8.90 18.38 -2.88
CA GLY A 471 8.07 19.45 -2.32
C GLY A 471 7.03 20.01 -3.28
N GLN A 472 7.36 20.16 -4.56
CA GLN A 472 6.51 20.77 -5.58
C GLN A 472 6.68 20.05 -6.91
N THR A 473 5.57 19.59 -7.48
CA THR A 473 5.56 19.01 -8.84
C THR A 473 5.07 20.02 -9.90
N TRP A 474 4.62 21.22 -9.50
CA TRP A 474 4.11 22.29 -10.39
C TRP A 474 4.49 23.70 -9.89
N SER A 475 4.82 24.60 -10.82
CA SER A 475 5.56 25.86 -10.63
C SER A 475 4.89 26.97 -9.79
N ASP A 476 3.61 26.84 -9.43
CA ASP A 476 2.80 27.96 -8.95
C ASP A 476 2.26 27.80 -7.50
N ALA A 477 2.66 26.75 -6.77
CA ALA A 477 2.19 26.50 -5.41
C ALA A 477 3.20 27.00 -4.35
N PRO A 478 2.79 27.77 -3.32
CA PRO A 478 3.69 28.29 -2.28
C PRO A 478 4.16 27.22 -1.24
N ASN A 479 3.79 25.96 -1.41
CA ASN A 479 3.84 24.95 -0.36
C ASN A 479 5.16 24.16 -0.38
N LYS A 480 5.75 23.93 0.79
CA LYS A 480 6.93 23.06 0.98
C LYS A 480 6.51 21.79 1.68
N LEU A 481 6.76 20.62 1.10
CA LEU A 481 6.66 19.35 1.84
C LEU A 481 7.72 19.38 2.96
N THR A 482 7.29 19.30 4.21
CA THR A 482 8.19 19.19 5.36
C THR A 482 8.24 17.76 5.86
N ALA A 483 9.43 17.21 6.06
CA ALA A 483 9.60 15.89 6.63
C ALA A 483 10.65 15.87 7.74
N PHE A 484 10.33 15.15 8.81
CA PHE A 484 11.21 14.90 9.95
C PHE A 484 11.62 13.43 9.91
N PHE A 485 12.93 13.20 9.83
CA PHE A 485 13.54 11.88 9.98
C PHE A 485 14.29 11.87 11.30
N THR A 486 13.92 10.97 12.20
CA THR A 486 14.50 10.89 13.55
C THR A 486 14.93 9.46 13.84
N ASN A 487 16.14 9.27 14.37
CA ASN A 487 16.69 7.95 14.70
C ASN A 487 16.69 6.97 13.51
N CYS A 488 16.93 7.46 12.29
CA CYS A 488 16.84 6.62 11.10
C CYS A 488 18.20 6.11 10.64
N LEU A 489 18.24 4.87 10.16
CA LEU A 489 19.42 4.26 9.54
C LEU A 489 19.24 4.15 8.03
N PHE A 490 20.24 4.62 7.29
CA PHE A 490 20.35 4.46 5.84
C PHE A 490 21.67 3.76 5.54
N ALA A 491 21.62 2.46 5.21
CA ALA A 491 22.82 1.67 5.10
C ALA A 491 22.84 0.74 3.88
N ASN A 492 24.01 0.62 3.25
CA ASN A 492 24.21 -0.33 2.15
C ASN A 492 23.22 -0.15 0.96
N ASN A 493 22.63 1.03 0.80
CA ASN A 493 21.79 1.30 -0.35
C ASN A 493 22.64 1.58 -1.58
N ARG A 494 22.12 1.22 -2.76
CA ARG A 494 22.81 1.46 -4.03
C ARG A 494 21.91 2.19 -5.00
N ALA A 495 22.47 3.18 -5.67
CA ALA A 495 21.80 3.92 -6.72
C ALA A 495 22.53 3.83 -8.04
N ARG A 496 21.78 3.56 -9.10
CA ARG A 496 22.26 3.62 -10.48
C ARG A 496 21.59 4.79 -11.18
N LEU A 497 22.30 5.91 -11.31
CA LEU A 497 21.76 7.14 -11.87
C LEU A 497 22.45 7.47 -13.19
N LEU A 498 21.65 7.72 -14.23
CA LEU A 498 22.16 8.20 -15.51
C LEU A 498 22.17 9.73 -15.52
N GLU A 499 23.38 10.28 -15.51
CA GLU A 499 23.76 11.65 -15.87
C GLU A 499 22.61 12.67 -15.97
N ASN A 500 22.28 13.35 -14.86
CA ASN A 500 21.75 14.71 -14.89
C ASN A 500 22.08 15.43 -13.57
N GLY A 501 22.56 16.67 -13.71
CA GLY A 501 23.33 17.41 -12.70
C GLY A 501 22.79 17.35 -11.28
N GLY A 502 23.64 16.90 -10.35
CA GLY A 502 23.54 17.24 -8.93
C GLY A 502 22.41 16.62 -8.10
N GLY A 503 21.48 15.88 -8.70
CA GLY A 503 20.25 15.42 -8.04
C GLY A 503 20.06 13.91 -7.99
N GLY A 504 21.13 13.12 -8.05
CA GLY A 504 21.05 11.68 -7.87
C GLY A 504 21.71 11.27 -6.55
N ALA A 505 20.92 10.80 -5.60
CA ALA A 505 21.35 10.36 -4.28
C ALA A 505 21.35 8.83 -4.17
N ALA A 506 22.20 8.28 -3.29
CA ALA A 506 22.16 6.84 -2.94
C ALA A 506 21.37 6.55 -1.66
N ALA A 507 21.25 7.52 -0.76
CA ALA A 507 20.60 7.34 0.52
C ALA A 507 19.39 8.27 0.68
N PHE A 508 19.55 9.56 0.36
CA PHE A 508 18.51 10.55 0.64
C PHE A 508 18.53 11.75 -0.31
N HIS A 509 17.37 12.21 -0.78
CA HIS A 509 17.27 13.34 -1.68
C HIS A 509 16.14 14.29 -1.32
N ALA A 510 16.50 15.55 -1.03
CA ALA A 510 15.57 16.67 -0.94
C ALA A 510 15.50 17.42 -2.28
N ALA A 511 14.34 17.39 -2.92
CA ALA A 511 14.12 17.98 -4.23
C ALA A 511 12.84 18.84 -4.27
N TYR A 512 12.84 19.76 -5.25
CA TYR A 512 11.72 20.62 -5.64
C TYR A 512 11.04 21.34 -4.47
N SER A 513 11.73 22.28 -3.83
CA SER A 513 11.19 23.10 -2.74
C SER A 513 10.73 22.30 -1.52
N SER A 514 11.41 21.18 -1.20
CA SER A 514 11.14 20.42 0.02
C SER A 514 11.92 20.98 1.23
N GLN A 515 11.48 20.59 2.43
CA GLN A 515 12.10 20.92 3.71
C GLN A 515 12.37 19.61 4.46
N ALA A 516 13.64 19.29 4.69
CA ALA A 516 14.07 18.07 5.37
C ALA A 516 14.75 18.40 6.71
N TYR A 517 14.37 17.69 7.77
CA TYR A 517 15.09 17.66 9.04
C TYR A 517 15.57 16.23 9.30
N LEU A 518 16.88 16.04 9.35
CA LEU A 518 17.54 14.78 9.65
C LEU A 518 18.13 14.90 11.06
N ILE A 519 17.58 14.18 12.02
CA ILE A 519 17.91 14.30 13.44
C ILE A 519 18.33 12.93 13.96
N ASN A 520 19.52 12.84 14.54
CA ASN A 520 20.01 11.58 15.10
C ASN A 520 20.00 10.45 14.07
N CYS A 521 20.41 10.69 12.83
CA CYS A 521 20.38 9.69 11.76
C CYS A 521 21.79 9.15 11.49
N THR A 522 21.89 7.93 10.96
CA THR A 522 23.13 7.35 10.46
C THR A 522 23.00 7.00 8.98
N PHE A 523 23.91 7.51 8.16
CA PHE A 523 24.04 7.22 6.73
C PHE A 523 25.41 6.60 6.51
N SER A 524 25.47 5.33 6.12
CA SER A 524 26.75 4.68 5.91
C SER A 524 26.76 3.62 4.80
N GLU A 525 27.89 3.49 4.11
CA GLU A 525 28.09 2.49 3.06
C GLU A 525 27.08 2.57 1.90
N ASN A 526 26.49 3.74 1.68
CA ASN A 526 25.60 3.96 0.54
C ASN A 526 26.44 4.30 -0.70
N VAL A 527 26.10 3.71 -1.84
CA VAL A 527 26.91 3.82 -3.06
C VAL A 527 26.06 4.29 -4.22
N ALA A 528 26.39 5.47 -4.75
CA ALA A 528 25.92 5.89 -6.07
C ALA A 528 26.93 5.43 -7.13
N GLU A 529 26.49 4.62 -8.10
CA GLU A 529 27.36 4.05 -9.14
C GLU A 529 27.93 5.11 -10.11
N SER A 530 27.34 6.30 -10.17
CA SER A 530 27.80 7.39 -11.04
C SER A 530 28.79 8.31 -10.29
N PRO A 531 29.94 8.65 -10.89
CA PRO A 531 30.93 9.52 -10.26
C PRO A 531 30.48 10.98 -10.10
N THR A 532 29.37 11.37 -10.74
CA THR A 532 28.78 12.71 -10.59
C THR A 532 27.64 12.77 -9.58
N SER A 533 27.25 11.62 -9.02
CA SER A 533 26.20 11.49 -8.01
C SER A 533 26.76 11.74 -6.61
N VAL A 534 25.88 11.67 -5.61
CA VAL A 534 26.19 11.91 -4.19
C VAL A 534 25.46 10.89 -3.33
N SER A 535 25.81 10.77 -2.05
CA SER A 535 25.03 9.97 -1.10
C SER A 535 23.74 10.68 -0.70
N ILE A 536 23.84 11.97 -0.35
CA ILE A 536 22.72 12.83 0.02
C ILE A 536 22.64 14.06 -0.89
N GLY A 537 21.47 14.32 -1.48
CA GLY A 537 21.26 15.44 -2.40
C GLY A 537 20.33 16.52 -1.84
N VAL A 538 20.65 17.80 -2.08
CA VAL A 538 19.77 18.96 -1.86
C VAL A 538 19.68 19.78 -3.14
N THR A 539 18.52 19.81 -3.78
CA THR A 539 18.36 20.37 -5.13
C THR A 539 17.03 21.12 -5.33
N TYR A 540 16.98 21.93 -6.38
CA TYR A 540 15.76 22.59 -6.86
C TYR A 540 15.00 23.37 -5.77
N GLY A 541 15.65 24.34 -5.12
CA GLY A 541 15.00 25.20 -4.11
C GLY A 541 14.77 24.56 -2.73
N SER A 542 15.34 23.39 -2.47
CA SER A 542 15.10 22.63 -1.23
C SER A 542 16.00 23.09 -0.08
N ASN A 543 15.55 22.78 1.14
CA ASN A 543 16.25 23.14 2.37
C ASN A 543 16.43 21.89 3.24
N MET A 544 17.62 21.69 3.77
CA MET A 544 17.95 20.56 4.63
C MET A 544 18.66 21.03 5.90
N HIS A 545 18.27 20.44 7.03
CA HIS A 545 18.94 20.60 8.31
C HIS A 545 19.34 19.24 8.84
N ILE A 546 20.60 19.12 9.26
CA ILE A 546 21.18 17.89 9.82
C ILE A 546 21.64 18.20 11.24
N TYR A 547 21.17 17.41 12.20
CA TYR A 547 21.52 17.51 13.62
C TYR A 547 21.95 16.14 14.13
N ASN A 548 23.01 16.08 14.95
CA ASN A 548 23.40 14.89 15.69
C ASN A 548 23.51 13.64 14.81
N SER A 549 23.92 13.76 13.55
CA SER A 549 23.86 12.65 12.60
C SER A 549 25.25 12.21 12.14
N ILE A 550 25.39 10.94 11.78
CA ILE A 550 26.61 10.38 11.18
C ILE A 550 26.40 10.20 9.68
N LEU A 551 27.30 10.76 8.88
CA LEU A 551 27.44 10.50 7.45
C LEU A 551 28.87 10.00 7.23
N TYR A 552 29.03 8.70 7.00
CA TYR A 552 30.35 8.07 6.95
C TYR A 552 30.47 6.93 5.95
N ALA A 553 31.59 6.90 5.22
CA ALA A 553 31.89 5.86 4.23
C ALA A 553 30.83 5.74 3.12
N ASN A 554 30.26 6.86 2.66
CA ASN A 554 29.37 6.86 1.51
C ASN A 554 30.12 7.27 0.23
N GLU A 555 29.78 6.63 -0.88
CA GLU A 555 30.43 6.86 -2.18
C GLU A 555 29.48 7.50 -3.21
N PRO A 556 29.98 8.43 -4.05
CA PRO A 556 31.36 8.91 -4.12
C PRO A 556 31.67 10.12 -3.20
N ILE A 557 30.64 10.74 -2.61
CA ILE A 557 30.76 11.88 -1.69
C ILE A 557 29.51 11.97 -0.81
N GLU A 558 29.66 12.49 0.42
CA GLU A 558 28.61 12.52 1.42
C GLU A 558 27.41 13.39 1.00
N ILE A 559 27.63 14.66 0.66
CA ILE A 559 26.52 15.58 0.35
C ILE A 559 26.78 16.38 -0.93
N GLY A 560 25.73 16.56 -1.74
CA GLY A 560 25.72 17.49 -2.88
C GLY A 560 24.62 18.54 -2.75
N VAL A 561 24.97 19.81 -2.95
CA VAL A 561 24.03 20.93 -2.96
C VAL A 561 24.00 21.58 -4.35
N GLY A 562 22.86 21.49 -5.04
CA GLY A 562 22.71 21.87 -6.44
C GLY A 562 21.43 22.63 -6.76
N GLY A 563 21.23 23.78 -6.13
CA GLY A 563 20.21 24.75 -6.54
C GLY A 563 20.63 25.57 -7.76
N GLU A 564 19.72 26.40 -8.26
CA GLU A 564 19.96 27.34 -9.36
C GLU A 564 19.65 28.77 -8.91
N GLU A 565 19.97 29.80 -9.69
CA GLU A 565 19.74 31.21 -9.32
C GLU A 565 18.28 31.49 -8.93
N GLU A 566 17.34 30.90 -9.67
CA GLU A 566 15.91 31.06 -9.45
C GLU A 566 15.41 30.21 -8.26
N TYR A 567 16.09 29.10 -7.98
CA TYR A 567 15.71 28.11 -6.97
C TYR A 567 16.93 27.70 -6.12
N PRO A 568 17.49 28.62 -5.30
CA PRO A 568 18.67 28.34 -4.51
C PRO A 568 18.36 27.34 -3.39
N CYS A 569 19.32 26.47 -3.07
CA CYS A 569 19.17 25.51 -1.98
C CYS A 569 19.86 25.98 -0.70
N SER A 570 19.42 25.45 0.44
CA SER A 570 20.08 25.65 1.74
C SER A 570 20.39 24.31 2.43
N LEU A 571 21.60 24.20 2.99
CA LEU A 571 22.02 23.09 3.83
C LEU A 571 22.60 23.64 5.13
N ASN A 572 22.18 23.09 6.26
CA ASN A 572 22.67 23.50 7.58
C ASN A 572 23.03 22.25 8.39
N ILE A 573 24.28 22.15 8.86
CA ILE A 573 24.81 20.97 9.54
C ILE A 573 25.31 21.38 10.94
N TYR A 574 24.80 20.69 11.96
CA TYR A 574 25.07 20.96 13.37
C TYR A 574 25.42 19.67 14.11
N ASN A 575 26.43 19.70 14.98
CA ASN A 575 26.77 18.61 15.89
C ASN A 575 26.77 17.23 15.22
N SER A 576 27.31 17.12 14.01
CA SER A 576 27.23 15.92 13.16
C SER A 576 28.62 15.46 12.75
N LEU A 577 28.76 14.17 12.48
CA LEU A 577 29.98 13.60 11.91
C LEU A 577 29.83 13.48 10.41
N ILE A 578 30.72 14.12 9.65
CA ILE A 578 30.74 14.08 8.17
C ILE A 578 32.12 13.60 7.72
N ASP A 579 32.19 12.50 6.99
CA ASP A 579 33.43 11.96 6.42
C ASP A 579 34.05 12.95 5.42
N GLY A 580 35.29 13.35 5.68
CA GLY A 580 36.00 14.41 4.95
C GLY A 580 35.62 15.83 5.37
N GLY A 581 34.84 15.97 6.44
CA GLY A 581 34.48 17.25 7.04
C GLY A 581 33.72 18.16 6.06
N GLU A 582 34.10 19.43 5.99
CA GLU A 582 33.50 20.38 5.04
C GLU A 582 33.78 19.99 3.57
N GLU A 583 34.90 19.33 3.27
CA GLU A 583 35.22 18.85 1.91
C GLU A 583 34.36 17.66 1.47
N GLY A 584 33.72 16.97 2.42
CA GLY A 584 32.67 15.98 2.16
C GLY A 584 31.37 16.61 1.61
N VAL A 585 31.26 17.93 1.60
CA VAL A 585 30.12 18.69 1.07
C VAL A 585 30.47 19.33 -0.27
N LYS A 586 29.81 18.86 -1.34
CA LYS A 586 30.03 19.34 -2.71
C LYS A 586 29.06 20.46 -3.09
N TYR A 587 29.64 21.58 -3.48
CA TYR A 587 28.93 22.71 -4.09
C TYR A 587 28.80 22.48 -5.60
N ILE A 588 27.57 22.26 -6.08
CA ILE A 588 27.30 22.05 -7.51
C ILE A 588 27.06 23.39 -8.23
N SER A 589 26.62 24.43 -7.50
CA SER A 589 26.48 25.80 -8.00
C SER A 589 26.72 26.85 -6.91
N ASP A 590 27.04 28.08 -7.33
CA ASP A 590 27.38 29.20 -6.43
C ASP A 590 26.16 29.89 -5.77
N TYR A 591 24.94 29.48 -6.12
CA TYR A 591 23.69 30.11 -5.64
C TYR A 591 23.23 29.60 -4.28
N ASN A 592 23.88 28.56 -3.76
CA ASN A 592 23.42 27.83 -2.58
C ASN A 592 24.01 28.40 -1.28
N THR A 593 23.28 28.23 -0.18
CA THR A 593 23.75 28.60 1.16
C THR A 593 24.05 27.35 1.97
N VAL A 594 25.32 27.16 2.35
CA VAL A 594 25.73 26.07 3.24
C VAL A 594 26.23 26.66 4.55
N PHE A 595 25.71 26.15 5.66
CA PHE A 595 26.22 26.40 7.00
C PHE A 595 26.83 25.11 7.53
N TYR A 596 28.15 25.14 7.74
CA TYR A 596 28.92 24.07 8.37
C TYR A 596 29.59 24.64 9.62
N ASP A 597 29.14 24.21 10.80
CA ASP A 597 29.76 24.61 12.06
C ASP A 597 31.05 23.81 12.30
N THR A 598 32.20 24.43 12.04
CA THR A 598 33.52 23.78 12.20
C THR A 598 33.93 23.57 13.64
N GLU A 599 33.21 24.13 14.63
CA GLU A 599 33.49 23.92 16.05
C GLU A 599 32.72 22.73 16.63
N THR A 600 31.55 22.40 16.07
CA THR A 600 30.67 21.34 16.61
C THR A 600 30.55 20.10 15.74
N ASN A 601 30.85 20.20 14.44
CA ASN A 601 30.89 19.04 13.55
C ASN A 601 32.24 18.31 13.64
N ILE A 602 32.20 17.00 13.41
CA ILE A 602 33.34 16.09 13.57
C ILE A 602 33.70 15.49 12.20
N ASP A 603 35.00 15.31 11.95
CA ASP A 603 35.57 14.60 10.81
C ASP A 603 36.61 13.58 11.34
N GLU A 604 36.11 12.46 11.85
CA GLU A 604 36.87 11.36 12.43
C GLU A 604 36.16 10.03 12.11
N ASP A 605 36.79 8.89 12.39
CA ASP A 605 36.13 7.59 12.30
C ASP A 605 35.05 7.45 13.42
N PRO A 606 33.78 7.15 13.10
CA PRO A 606 32.73 6.94 14.11
C PRO A 606 32.96 5.69 14.97
N LEU A 607 33.86 4.79 14.57
CA LEU A 607 34.16 3.52 15.24
C LEU A 607 32.90 2.67 15.42
N PHE A 608 32.25 2.31 14.31
CA PHE A 608 31.13 1.38 14.33
C PHE A 608 31.58 -0.01 14.82
N LEU A 609 30.71 -0.71 15.56
CA LEU A 609 30.96 -2.09 15.98
C LEU A 609 31.15 -3.04 14.79
N GLY A 610 30.36 -2.86 13.73
CA GLY A 610 30.46 -3.65 12.49
C GLY A 610 29.91 -5.08 12.57
N GLU A 611 29.32 -5.48 13.70
CA GLU A 611 28.78 -6.83 13.95
C GLU A 611 27.44 -6.81 14.71
N TRP A 612 26.83 -8.00 14.88
CA TRP A 612 25.57 -8.24 15.62
C TRP A 612 24.30 -7.64 14.98
N GLU A 613 23.29 -7.36 15.82
CA GLU A 613 21.96 -6.84 15.40
C GLU A 613 22.01 -5.35 15.03
N HIS A 614 22.95 -4.59 15.60
CA HIS A 614 23.10 -3.14 15.40
C HIS A 614 24.53 -2.79 14.95
N PRO A 615 24.94 -3.14 13.71
CA PRO A 615 26.32 -3.00 13.25
C PRO A 615 26.80 -1.54 13.19
N TYR A 616 25.90 -0.57 13.10
CA TYR A 616 26.20 0.87 13.09
C TYR A 616 26.08 1.54 14.46
N GLN A 617 25.92 0.76 15.54
CA GLN A 617 26.15 1.26 16.88
C GLN A 617 27.64 1.59 17.03
N ILE A 618 27.93 2.68 17.74
CA ILE A 618 29.30 3.16 17.97
C ILE A 618 29.97 2.41 19.13
N ASP A 619 31.28 2.22 19.04
CA ASP A 619 32.12 1.59 20.08
C ASP A 619 32.53 2.59 21.18
N ASN A 620 33.01 2.10 22.33
CA ASN A 620 33.43 2.86 23.52
C ASN A 620 34.56 3.89 23.28
N GLY A 621 35.30 3.76 22.18
CA GLY A 621 36.31 4.74 21.77
C GLY A 621 35.80 5.88 20.90
N SER A 622 34.51 5.86 20.52
CA SER A 622 33.97 6.71 19.47
C SER A 622 34.03 8.20 19.81
N PRO A 623 34.41 9.07 18.86
CA PRO A 623 34.31 10.51 19.03
C PRO A 623 32.87 11.03 19.06
N CYS A 624 31.89 10.19 18.70
CA CYS A 624 30.47 10.55 18.70
C CYS A 624 29.82 10.54 20.09
N ILE A 625 30.47 9.93 21.09
CA ILE A 625 29.95 9.80 22.45
C ILE A 625 29.83 11.18 23.11
N ASP A 626 28.65 11.50 23.63
CA ASP A 626 28.27 12.76 24.28
C ASP A 626 28.53 14.03 23.41
N ALA A 627 28.74 13.87 22.10
CA ALA A 627 29.15 14.96 21.21
C ALA A 627 27.98 15.69 20.54
N GLY A 628 26.78 15.12 20.60
CA GLY A 628 25.55 15.73 20.08
C GLY A 628 25.04 16.88 20.94
N THR A 629 24.02 17.57 20.45
CA THR A 629 23.34 18.67 21.15
C THR A 629 21.89 18.33 21.48
N ILE A 630 21.45 18.72 22.67
CA ILE A 630 20.04 18.72 23.08
C ILE A 630 19.34 20.06 22.75
N ASN A 631 20.09 21.07 22.30
CA ASN A 631 19.57 22.39 21.96
C ASN A 631 19.06 22.40 20.51
N LEU A 632 17.98 21.65 20.27
CA LEU A 632 17.31 21.60 18.97
C LEU A 632 16.25 22.72 18.87
N PRO A 633 15.82 23.10 17.66
CA PRO A 633 14.66 23.97 17.48
C PRO A 633 13.43 23.47 18.26
N ASP A 634 12.68 24.37 18.90
CA ASP A 634 11.55 24.05 19.81
C ASP A 634 10.46 23.13 19.21
N PHE A 635 10.37 23.04 17.87
CA PHE A 635 9.42 22.18 17.16
C PHE A 635 9.96 20.76 16.87
N ILE A 636 11.18 20.45 17.29
CA ILE A 636 11.81 19.13 17.19
C ILE A 636 11.88 18.54 18.60
N GLU A 637 11.22 17.41 18.80
CA GLU A 637 11.25 16.68 20.07
C GLU A 637 12.37 15.62 20.05
N ILE A 638 13.11 15.49 21.15
CA ILE A 638 14.08 14.41 21.33
C ILE A 638 13.30 13.13 21.69
N PRO A 639 13.48 12.03 20.96
CA PRO A 639 12.79 10.77 21.25
C PRO A 639 13.29 10.18 22.58
N GLU A 640 12.44 9.38 23.24
CA GLU A 640 12.80 8.73 24.51
C GLU A 640 13.88 7.66 24.34
N PHE A 641 13.87 6.98 23.19
CA PHE A 641 14.78 5.88 22.87
C PHE A 641 15.55 6.13 21.58
N ASP A 642 16.66 5.41 21.38
CA ASP A 642 17.39 5.28 20.13
C ASP A 642 16.80 4.16 19.25
N LEU A 643 17.41 3.91 18.09
CA LEU A 643 16.95 2.88 17.15
C LEU A 643 17.08 1.43 17.70
N ALA A 644 17.94 1.18 18.69
CA ALA A 644 18.09 -0.10 19.37
C ALA A 644 17.17 -0.24 20.60
N GLY A 645 16.39 0.79 20.93
CA GLY A 645 15.52 0.83 22.12
C GLY A 645 16.24 1.19 23.42
N ASN A 646 17.49 1.66 23.38
CA ASN A 646 18.19 2.22 24.54
C ASN A 646 17.69 3.65 24.81
N PRO A 647 17.76 4.16 26.06
CA PRO A 647 17.45 5.56 26.34
C PRO A 647 18.29 6.51 25.48
N ARG A 648 17.67 7.52 24.88
CA ARG A 648 18.34 8.44 23.92
C ARG A 648 19.40 9.37 24.54
N ILE A 649 19.49 9.44 25.86
CA ILE A 649 20.47 10.28 26.55
C ILE A 649 21.13 9.41 27.61
N VAL A 650 22.39 9.03 27.36
CA VAL A 650 23.22 8.28 28.29
C VAL A 650 24.46 9.11 28.63
N GLY A 651 24.51 9.69 29.83
CA GLY A 651 25.67 10.47 30.27
C GLY A 651 25.43 11.98 30.26
N GLY A 652 26.30 12.72 29.56
CA GLY A 652 26.36 14.18 29.59
C GLY A 652 25.51 14.88 28.51
N SER A 653 25.31 14.23 27.37
CA SER A 653 24.55 14.70 26.21
C SER A 653 23.97 13.50 25.43
N ILE A 654 23.51 13.75 24.20
CA ILE A 654 23.11 12.76 23.21
C ILE A 654 24.33 12.37 22.35
N ASP A 655 24.42 11.11 21.95
CA ASP A 655 25.43 10.67 21.01
C ASP A 655 25.07 11.09 19.58
N ILE A 656 26.07 11.30 18.74
CA ILE A 656 25.85 11.55 17.32
C ILE A 656 25.50 10.22 16.63
N GLY A 657 24.37 10.15 15.92
CA GLY A 657 23.93 9.00 15.14
C GLY A 657 22.58 8.41 15.57
N ALA A 658 22.16 7.34 14.89
CA ALA A 658 20.89 6.63 15.14
C ALA A 658 20.87 5.80 16.43
N TYR A 659 22.04 5.51 16.99
CA TYR A 659 22.22 4.66 18.16
C TYR A 659 22.96 5.44 19.24
N GLU A 660 22.61 5.19 20.50
CA GLU A 660 23.40 5.58 21.65
C GLU A 660 24.44 4.50 21.95
N TRP A 661 25.61 4.94 22.35
CA TRP A 661 26.60 4.10 22.99
C TRP A 661 26.05 3.60 24.32
N ASN A 662 26.10 2.28 24.51
CA ASN A 662 25.67 1.68 25.75
C ASN A 662 26.88 1.06 26.47
N PRO A 663 27.22 1.46 27.71
CA PRO A 663 28.36 0.89 28.45
C PRO A 663 28.26 -0.62 28.72
N THR A 664 27.10 -1.25 28.47
CA THR A 664 26.91 -2.70 28.69
C THR A 664 27.09 -3.57 27.44
N VAL A 665 27.34 -3.02 26.24
CA VAL A 665 27.44 -3.83 25.01
C VAL A 665 28.72 -4.68 24.89
N ASP A 666 29.64 -4.59 25.85
CA ASP A 666 30.92 -5.34 25.86
C ASP A 666 30.93 -6.56 26.81
N VAL A 667 29.77 -6.99 27.33
CA VAL A 667 29.69 -8.13 28.25
C VAL A 667 28.84 -9.24 27.63
N ASP A 668 29.47 -10.40 27.41
CA ASP A 668 28.86 -11.66 26.98
C ASP A 668 27.44 -11.86 27.56
N GLU A 669 26.54 -12.45 26.76
CA GLU A 669 25.13 -12.79 27.05
C GLU A 669 24.87 -13.58 28.37
N ALA A 670 25.90 -13.89 29.15
CA ALA A 670 25.78 -14.53 30.45
C ALA A 670 25.43 -13.56 31.61
N ASP A 671 25.59 -12.24 31.44
CA ASP A 671 25.35 -11.25 32.51
C ASP A 671 24.24 -10.22 32.17
N LYS A 672 23.21 -10.62 31.41
CA LYS A 672 21.91 -9.92 31.39
C LYS A 672 21.20 -10.06 32.75
N VAL A 673 21.72 -9.42 33.80
CA VAL A 673 20.99 -9.25 35.06
C VAL A 673 21.28 -7.88 35.68
N LEU A 674 20.18 -7.15 35.93
CA LEU A 674 20.03 -5.98 36.80
C LEU A 674 20.43 -4.60 36.25
N LEU A 675 19.49 -3.95 35.56
CA LEU A 675 19.05 -2.63 36.01
C LEU A 675 17.53 -2.50 35.74
N ASP A 676 16.83 -1.76 36.62
CA ASP A 676 15.39 -1.38 36.59
C ASP A 676 14.47 -1.87 37.73
N LYS A 677 15.00 -2.41 38.83
CA LYS A 677 14.20 -2.61 40.05
C LYS A 677 14.95 -2.20 41.32
N LEU A 678 14.40 -1.23 42.07
CA LEU A 678 14.92 -0.78 43.38
C LEU A 678 14.80 -1.89 44.44
N LEU A 679 13.81 -2.78 44.29
CA LEU A 679 13.64 -4.00 45.07
C LEU A 679 13.48 -5.19 44.13
N GLN A 680 14.38 -6.15 44.22
CA GLN A 680 14.24 -7.45 43.57
C GLN A 680 14.05 -8.54 44.61
N VAL A 681 13.16 -9.48 44.33
CA VAL A 681 12.82 -10.57 45.23
C VAL A 681 12.91 -11.91 44.50
N PHE A 682 13.78 -12.80 44.96
CA PHE A 682 14.05 -14.07 44.29
C PHE A 682 14.46 -15.18 45.28
N PRO A 683 14.20 -16.46 44.99
CA PRO A 683 13.41 -16.94 43.86
C PRO A 683 11.92 -16.61 44.03
N ASN A 684 11.19 -16.51 42.92
CA ASN A 684 9.73 -16.43 42.91
C ASN A 684 9.21 -17.40 41.85
N PRO A 685 8.58 -18.53 42.22
CA PRO A 685 8.13 -18.90 43.58
C PRO A 685 9.25 -19.24 44.56
N ALA A 686 9.03 -19.03 45.86
CA ALA A 686 9.95 -19.31 46.96
C ALA A 686 9.44 -20.45 47.88
N GLU A 687 10.33 -21.25 48.46
CA GLU A 687 9.96 -22.36 49.36
C GLU A 687 10.51 -22.18 50.78
N ASN A 688 11.85 -22.11 50.92
CA ASN A 688 12.51 -22.04 52.24
C ASN A 688 13.16 -20.68 52.52
N ILE A 689 13.72 -20.05 51.49
CA ILE A 689 14.44 -18.79 51.62
C ILE A 689 14.00 -17.90 50.46
N VAL A 690 13.81 -16.62 50.76
CA VAL A 690 13.67 -15.56 49.77
C VAL A 690 14.78 -14.53 49.97
N ASN A 691 15.46 -14.20 48.89
CA ASN A 691 16.50 -13.19 48.83
C ASN A 691 15.92 -11.89 48.28
N LEU A 692 16.38 -10.80 48.87
CA LEU A 692 16.04 -9.44 48.50
C LEU A 692 17.33 -8.78 48.03
N SER A 693 17.30 -8.18 46.86
CA SER A 693 18.32 -7.22 46.43
C SER A 693 17.70 -5.83 46.44
N VAL A 694 18.34 -4.90 47.12
CA VAL A 694 17.93 -3.50 47.17
C VAL A 694 19.10 -2.61 46.76
N ASN A 695 18.80 -1.50 46.10
CA ASN A 695 19.85 -0.55 45.74
C ASN A 695 20.49 0.04 47.02
N PRO A 696 21.83 0.07 47.13
CA PRO A 696 22.50 0.63 48.30
C PRO A 696 22.22 2.14 48.43
N GLY A 697 21.75 2.57 49.61
CA GLY A 697 21.34 3.96 49.92
C GLY A 697 21.16 4.22 51.42
N GLU A 698 20.48 5.31 51.80
CA GLU A 698 20.09 5.58 53.21
C GLU A 698 19.16 4.48 53.78
N GLU A 699 18.89 4.47 55.10
CA GLU A 699 18.08 3.43 55.76
C GLU A 699 16.72 3.19 55.06
N GLN A 700 16.60 2.06 54.36
CA GLN A 700 15.39 1.62 53.68
C GLN A 700 14.60 0.64 54.54
N LYS A 701 13.27 0.69 54.45
CA LYS A 701 12.39 -0.18 55.25
C LYS A 701 11.59 -1.11 54.35
N ILE A 702 11.73 -2.41 54.58
CA ILE A 702 10.97 -3.46 53.90
C ILE A 702 9.83 -3.92 54.81
N VAL A 703 8.61 -3.95 54.28
CA VAL A 703 7.41 -4.48 54.97
C VAL A 703 6.76 -5.53 54.08
N ILE A 704 6.46 -6.69 54.66
CA ILE A 704 5.90 -7.84 53.94
C ILE A 704 4.50 -8.11 54.46
N TYR A 705 3.53 -8.18 53.55
CA TYR A 705 2.12 -8.40 53.86
C TYR A 705 1.64 -9.76 53.34
N ASP A 706 0.71 -10.38 54.07
CA ASP A 706 -0.15 -11.42 53.50
C ASP A 706 -1.28 -10.81 52.66
N MET A 707 -2.03 -11.64 51.93
CA MET A 707 -3.17 -11.16 51.11
C MET A 707 -4.37 -10.64 51.91
N ALA A 708 -4.38 -10.82 53.24
CA ALA A 708 -5.36 -10.19 54.13
C ALA A 708 -4.89 -8.80 54.59
N GLY A 709 -3.71 -8.34 54.16
CA GLY A 709 -3.12 -7.05 54.52
C GLY A 709 -2.45 -7.03 55.89
N GLN A 710 -2.22 -8.19 56.52
CA GLN A 710 -1.51 -8.27 57.80
C GLN A 710 0.00 -8.23 57.57
N VAL A 711 0.71 -7.47 58.40
CA VAL A 711 2.19 -7.43 58.36
C VAL A 711 2.75 -8.74 58.91
N VAL A 712 3.48 -9.45 58.07
CA VAL A 712 4.11 -10.74 58.37
C VAL A 712 5.54 -10.52 58.87
N LEU A 713 6.24 -9.55 58.28
CA LEU A 713 7.60 -9.19 58.67
C LEU A 713 7.87 -7.71 58.32
N GLU A 714 8.63 -7.05 59.18
CA GLU A 714 9.13 -5.69 58.96
C GLU A 714 10.62 -5.63 59.30
N LYS A 715 11.43 -5.05 58.42
CA LYS A 715 12.88 -4.96 58.61
C LYS A 715 13.48 -3.73 57.95
N THR A 716 14.38 -3.05 58.67
CA THR A 716 15.21 -1.99 58.10
C THR A 716 16.46 -2.61 57.48
N VAL A 717 16.82 -2.18 56.27
CA VAL A 717 17.91 -2.71 55.46
C VAL A 717 18.85 -1.57 55.08
N SER A 718 20.14 -1.78 55.32
CA SER A 718 21.24 -0.87 54.94
C SER A 718 22.31 -1.56 54.09
N GLN A 719 22.06 -2.81 53.68
CA GLN A 719 22.96 -3.63 52.85
C GLN A 719 22.28 -3.94 51.52
N ALA A 720 23.05 -4.06 50.44
CA ALA A 720 22.53 -4.27 49.08
C ALA A 720 21.77 -5.60 48.91
N SER A 721 21.95 -6.57 49.80
CA SER A 721 21.21 -7.84 49.76
C SER A 721 20.87 -8.37 51.16
N LEU A 722 19.74 -9.08 51.25
CA LEU A 722 19.25 -9.71 52.46
C LEU A 722 18.52 -11.02 52.15
N SER A 723 18.79 -12.08 52.92
CA SER A 723 18.02 -13.32 52.89
C SER A 723 17.03 -13.39 54.05
N ILE A 724 15.82 -13.88 53.78
CA ILE A 724 14.76 -14.14 54.77
C ILE A 724 14.39 -15.63 54.69
N ASP A 725 14.43 -16.30 55.84
CA ASP A 725 13.89 -17.65 56.00
C ASP A 725 12.35 -17.58 56.09
N ILE A 726 11.70 -18.23 55.13
CA ILE A 726 10.24 -18.30 54.98
C ILE A 726 9.70 -19.72 55.15
N SER A 727 10.53 -20.67 55.61
CA SER A 727 10.17 -22.10 55.73
C SER A 727 8.94 -22.37 56.62
N ILE A 728 8.59 -21.44 57.51
CA ILE A 728 7.41 -21.52 58.39
C ILE A 728 6.20 -20.73 57.88
N TRP A 729 6.32 -20.03 56.74
CA TRP A 729 5.23 -19.23 56.17
C TRP A 729 4.19 -20.17 55.54
N LYS A 730 2.93 -19.74 55.52
CA LYS A 730 1.87 -20.52 54.89
C LYS A 730 2.01 -20.41 53.36
N GLN A 731 1.68 -21.48 52.65
CA GLN A 731 1.60 -21.43 51.19
C GLN A 731 0.59 -20.36 50.76
N GLY A 732 1.00 -19.49 49.84
CA GLY A 732 0.20 -18.35 49.42
C GLY A 732 1.00 -17.22 48.78
N LEU A 733 0.30 -16.18 48.32
CA LEU A 733 0.92 -14.98 47.76
C LEU A 733 1.23 -13.98 48.87
N TYR A 734 2.39 -13.34 48.80
CA TYR A 734 2.84 -12.31 49.74
C TYR A 734 3.28 -11.07 48.97
N LEU A 735 3.07 -9.89 49.55
CA LEU A 735 3.47 -8.61 48.96
C LEU A 735 4.66 -8.03 49.72
N PHE A 736 5.79 -7.89 49.05
CA PHE A 736 7.02 -7.31 49.57
C PHE A 736 7.06 -5.85 49.16
N THR A 737 7.12 -4.93 50.12
CA THR A 737 7.10 -3.49 49.85
C THR A 737 8.38 -2.83 50.35
N LEU A 738 8.96 -1.96 49.53
CA LEU A 738 10.05 -1.07 49.89
C LEU A 738 9.48 0.31 50.23
N SER A 739 9.90 0.87 51.36
CA SER A 739 9.51 2.21 51.80
C SER A 739 10.71 3.07 52.20
N GLU A 740 10.67 4.33 51.77
CA GLU A 740 11.66 5.37 52.07
C GLU A 740 10.94 6.57 52.70
N GLY A 741 11.43 7.06 53.84
CA GLY A 741 10.81 8.21 54.54
C GLY A 741 9.34 8.01 54.95
N GLY A 742 8.88 6.76 55.06
CA GLY A 742 7.48 6.40 55.38
C GLY A 742 6.52 6.35 54.19
N ARG A 743 7.01 6.49 52.95
CA ARG A 743 6.23 6.30 51.71
C ARG A 743 6.65 5.02 51.00
N MET A 744 5.69 4.28 50.45
CA MET A 744 5.97 3.11 49.61
C MET A 744 6.54 3.57 48.27
N VAL A 745 7.65 2.97 47.84
CA VAL A 745 8.36 3.31 46.59
C VAL A 745 8.21 2.20 45.56
N GLN A 746 8.28 0.92 45.97
CA GLN A 746 8.08 -0.22 45.08
C GLN A 746 7.43 -1.39 45.84
N SER A 747 6.73 -2.27 45.11
CA SER A 747 6.22 -3.53 45.65
C SER A 747 6.39 -4.70 44.68
N GLU A 748 6.72 -5.87 45.20
CA GLU A 748 6.86 -7.12 44.45
C GLU A 748 5.96 -8.21 45.04
N LYS A 749 5.34 -9.03 44.20
CA LYS A 749 4.47 -10.15 44.62
C LYS A 749 5.25 -11.45 44.57
N VAL A 750 5.30 -12.19 45.67
CA VAL A 750 6.04 -13.47 45.77
C VAL A 750 5.09 -14.59 46.14
N LEU A 751 5.14 -15.67 45.37
CA LEU A 751 4.42 -16.90 45.67
C LEU A 751 5.26 -17.80 46.58
N VAL A 752 4.78 -18.09 47.79
CA VAL A 752 5.38 -19.05 48.72
C VAL A 752 4.72 -20.42 48.54
N ARG A 753 5.54 -21.46 48.35
CA ARG A 753 5.13 -22.85 48.09
C ARG A 753 5.45 -23.79 49.23
#